data_AF-A0A358DAQ7-F1
#
_entry.id   AF-A0A358DAQ7-F1
#
_cell.length_a   1.000
_cell.length_b   1.000
_cell.length_c   1.000
_cell.angle_alpha   90.00
_cell.angle_beta   90.00
_cell.angle_gamma   90.00
#
_symmetry.space_group_name_H-M   'P 1'
#
loop_
_entity.id
_entity.type
_entity.pdbx_description
1 polymer ?
#
loop_
_entity_poly.entity_id
_entity_poly.type
_entity_poly.pdbx_seq_one_letter_code
_entity_poly.pdbx_strand_id
1 'polypeptide(L)'
;MTHLGHLLEGQLIPVPQRKRLTPLSAEVGLKFGGAPTTSQISALDIALNTPDIAVVQGPPGTGKTRVLAALQSRLSELEGAERLSGSVLLSGYQHAAVENAAMSASTLGLPPIKIGRKRGRSDGPDLVDSWARDQAELVRGALAEIPDAPVRQSLRQLRRLAAAYQAQLPGSDEDRDVLREAIALVGESVSPGLRDAMTDQLAQLGHSFAPADGDESGSNDEALRLVRGLRCEASAFEDDGPRSAHRVLSSPLLRTRLPDLSVAVLEKARDWMEPEPLDFLEALSGVRDALLDELSAPETHLALRRLSPEILKLLDRAEQELVIRVESGQDGVADVLWDYLENLEGDSQAVRESLERYTLVLAATCQHAVHRHTLSAKGLTNTDKAIFETVIVDEAARATPLDLLIPMALAERRIVLVGDHRQLPHLLEPDIERELAVSVNDETKEALRNSLFQRLFEHLKRLQAQDGIARTITLDQQFRMHPVLGDFVSETFYGDDEQFTSPRPASEFQHELDCVPACPALWLDVPRQRGRERGGRSKARPVEARAIAEWVQRVGSERPDLSIGVIAFYGEQVREIERASERCGLGQIEGGEFRIAPEWRAVADPEGRHSERLRIGTVDAFQGMEFDIVFLSVTRCNDLPDESEAQQRRKYGFLMLPNRLCVAMSRQRRLLVVVGDPSMCAEPHAESAVPGLVRFRALCESDRGAVVNA
;
A
#
# COMPACT_ATOMS: atom_id res chain seq x y z
N MET A 1 7.25 24.37 -12.87
CA MET A 1 6.45 25.48 -13.43
C MET A 1 7.34 26.69 -13.32
N THR A 2 7.77 27.29 -14.41
CA THR A 2 8.81 28.36 -14.40
C THR A 2 8.41 29.60 -13.62
N HIS A 3 7.12 29.79 -13.33
CA HIS A 3 6.58 31.00 -12.71
C HIS A 3 5.95 30.79 -11.33
N LEU A 4 6.12 29.63 -10.69
CA LEU A 4 5.54 29.39 -9.36
C LEU A 4 6.02 30.43 -8.33
N GLY A 5 7.30 30.80 -8.36
CA GLY A 5 7.85 31.84 -7.48
C GLY A 5 7.17 33.20 -7.66
N HIS A 6 7.01 33.65 -8.91
CA HIS A 6 6.30 34.90 -9.23
C HIS A 6 4.85 34.89 -8.75
N LEU A 7 4.18 33.74 -8.84
CA LEU A 7 2.80 33.58 -8.38
C LEU A 7 2.70 33.68 -6.86
N LEU A 8 3.63 33.04 -6.14
CA LEU A 8 3.75 33.13 -4.69
C LEU A 8 4.08 34.56 -4.22
N GLU A 9 4.82 35.33 -5.03
CA GLU A 9 5.12 36.74 -4.80
C GLU A 9 3.97 37.70 -5.21
N GLY A 10 2.89 37.19 -5.80
CA GLY A 10 1.74 37.99 -6.23
C GLY A 10 1.97 38.80 -7.50
N GLN A 11 2.95 38.42 -8.31
CA GLN A 11 3.21 39.08 -9.58
C GLN A 11 2.31 38.50 -10.67
N LEU A 12 1.84 39.36 -11.56
CA LEU A 12 1.08 38.94 -12.73
C LEU A 12 2.00 38.19 -13.70
N ILE A 13 1.58 37.00 -14.11
CA ILE A 13 2.34 36.15 -15.03
C ILE A 13 1.58 36.09 -16.36
N PRO A 14 2.28 36.12 -17.51
CA PRO A 14 1.65 35.93 -18.81
C PRO A 14 0.90 34.58 -18.86
N VAL A 15 -0.40 34.63 -19.11
CA VAL A 15 -1.23 33.43 -19.23
C VAL A 15 -1.25 32.97 -20.69
N PRO A 16 -0.75 31.76 -21.02
CA PRO A 16 -0.85 31.24 -22.38
C PRO A 16 -2.31 30.99 -22.76
N GLN A 17 -2.74 31.47 -23.92
CA GLN A 17 -4.06 31.17 -24.46
C GLN A 17 -4.18 29.67 -24.75
N ARG A 18 -5.18 29.03 -24.15
CA ARG A 18 -5.44 27.60 -24.29
C ARG A 18 -6.92 27.38 -24.58
N LYS A 19 -7.22 26.30 -25.32
CA LYS A 19 -8.59 25.86 -25.54
C LYS A 19 -9.22 25.53 -24.19
N ARG A 20 -10.35 26.18 -23.87
CA ARG A 20 -11.14 25.86 -22.69
C ARG A 20 -11.69 24.45 -22.81
N LEU A 21 -11.50 23.66 -21.77
CA LEU A 21 -11.94 22.29 -21.66
C LEU A 21 -13.34 22.26 -21.04
N THR A 22 -14.24 21.46 -21.61
CA THR A 22 -15.57 21.24 -21.01
C THR A 22 -15.42 20.35 -19.78
N PRO A 23 -15.96 20.72 -18.61
CA PRO A 23 -15.73 19.99 -17.37
C PRO A 23 -16.43 18.63 -17.32
N LEU A 24 -17.69 18.55 -17.74
CA LEU A 24 -18.49 17.33 -17.64
C LEU A 24 -18.48 16.51 -18.94
N SER A 25 -18.32 15.20 -18.79
CA SER A 25 -18.66 14.16 -19.75
C SER A 25 -19.72 13.23 -19.15
N ALA A 26 -20.29 12.32 -19.94
CA ALA A 26 -21.24 11.32 -19.42
C ALA A 26 -20.60 10.41 -18.36
N GLU A 27 -19.37 9.96 -18.59
CA GLU A 27 -18.62 9.07 -17.68
C GLU A 27 -18.19 9.82 -16.40
N VAL A 28 -17.71 11.05 -16.53
CA VAL A 28 -17.31 11.91 -15.40
C VAL A 28 -18.49 12.23 -14.50
N GLY A 29 -19.70 12.40 -15.07
CA GLY A 29 -20.93 12.59 -14.29
C GLY A 29 -21.21 11.45 -13.32
N LEU A 30 -20.90 10.20 -13.71
CA LEU A 30 -21.13 9.01 -12.87
C LEU A 30 -20.22 8.99 -11.64
N LYS A 31 -19.04 9.61 -11.69
CA LYS A 31 -18.08 9.66 -10.57
C LYS A 31 -18.61 10.44 -9.35
N PHE A 32 -19.65 11.27 -9.52
CA PHE A 32 -20.28 11.98 -8.41
C PHE A 32 -21.29 11.14 -7.62
N GLY A 33 -21.63 9.93 -8.08
CA GLY A 33 -22.60 9.05 -7.41
C GLY A 33 -24.02 9.65 -7.34
N GLY A 34 -24.34 10.55 -8.27
CA GLY A 34 -25.55 11.37 -8.32
C GLY A 34 -25.33 12.60 -9.21
N ALA A 35 -26.35 13.47 -9.31
CA ALA A 35 -26.19 14.72 -10.04
C ALA A 35 -25.20 15.65 -9.31
N PRO A 36 -24.12 16.11 -9.97
CA PRO A 36 -23.16 17.01 -9.35
C PRO A 36 -23.78 18.38 -9.07
N THR A 37 -23.34 19.01 -8.00
CA THR A 37 -23.80 20.37 -7.62
C THR A 37 -23.14 21.42 -8.50
N THR A 38 -23.74 22.62 -8.57
CA THR A 38 -23.15 23.75 -9.29
C THR A 38 -21.73 24.06 -8.81
N SER A 39 -21.50 24.06 -7.50
CA SER A 39 -20.16 24.28 -6.91
C SER A 39 -19.16 23.18 -7.26
N GLN A 40 -19.58 21.91 -7.29
CA GLN A 40 -18.73 20.79 -7.73
C GLN A 40 -18.36 20.90 -9.22
N ILE A 41 -19.32 21.29 -10.08
CA ILE A 41 -19.07 21.51 -11.52
C ILE A 41 -18.13 22.71 -11.71
N SER A 42 -18.35 23.81 -11.00
CA SER A 42 -17.47 24.98 -11.03
C SER A 42 -16.07 24.65 -10.51
N ALA A 43 -15.95 23.79 -9.49
CA ALA A 43 -14.66 23.35 -8.99
C ALA A 43 -13.90 22.53 -10.03
N LEU A 44 -14.60 21.62 -10.72
CA LEU A 44 -14.05 20.87 -11.84
C LEU A 44 -13.62 21.79 -12.99
N ASP A 45 -14.44 22.78 -13.35
CA ASP A 45 -14.11 23.76 -14.39
C ASP A 45 -12.88 24.60 -14.03
N ILE A 46 -12.81 25.12 -12.81
CA ILE A 46 -11.66 25.90 -12.31
C ILE A 46 -10.40 25.04 -12.29
N ALA A 47 -10.47 23.81 -11.78
CA ALA A 47 -9.32 22.90 -11.72
C ALA A 47 -8.81 22.48 -13.11
N LEU A 48 -9.71 22.27 -14.07
CA LEU A 48 -9.34 21.93 -15.45
C LEU A 48 -8.79 23.15 -16.21
N ASN A 49 -9.41 24.31 -16.05
CA ASN A 49 -9.14 25.48 -16.88
C ASN A 49 -8.22 26.52 -16.24
N THR A 50 -7.76 26.30 -15.00
CA THR A 50 -6.75 27.17 -14.40
C THR A 50 -5.49 27.22 -15.26
N PRO A 51 -4.92 28.41 -15.49
CA PRO A 51 -3.65 28.54 -16.20
C PRO A 51 -2.45 28.15 -15.35
N ASP A 52 -2.61 28.14 -14.01
CA ASP A 52 -1.54 28.03 -13.03
C ASP A 52 -1.94 27.15 -11.83
N ILE A 53 -2.72 27.66 -10.89
CA ILE A 53 -3.11 27.01 -9.66
C ILE A 53 -4.62 27.13 -9.43
N ALA A 54 -5.21 26.06 -8.91
CA ALA A 54 -6.57 26.02 -8.41
C ALA A 54 -6.56 25.54 -6.96
N VAL A 55 -7.37 26.18 -6.11
CA VAL A 55 -7.58 25.76 -4.72
C VAL A 55 -9.07 25.47 -4.51
N VAL A 56 -9.37 24.23 -4.19
CA VAL A 56 -10.72 23.74 -3.87
C VAL A 56 -10.79 23.54 -2.36
N GLN A 57 -11.50 24.44 -1.70
CA GLN A 57 -11.87 24.28 -0.31
C GLN A 57 -13.15 23.46 -0.23
N GLY A 58 -13.14 22.38 0.55
CA GLY A 58 -14.34 21.59 0.77
C GLY A 58 -14.57 21.33 2.24
N PRO A 59 -15.63 21.88 2.85
CA PRO A 59 -16.12 21.47 4.16
C PRO A 59 -16.39 19.96 4.28
N PRO A 60 -16.70 19.42 5.48
CA PRO A 60 -16.93 18.00 5.70
C PRO A 60 -18.13 17.50 4.87
N GLY A 61 -17.98 16.35 4.22
CA GLY A 61 -19.08 15.73 3.46
C GLY A 61 -19.43 16.41 2.12
N THR A 62 -18.67 17.42 1.67
CA THR A 62 -18.96 18.16 0.42
C THR A 62 -18.53 17.45 -0.88
N GLY A 63 -17.91 16.28 -0.76
CA GLY A 63 -17.50 15.46 -1.91
C GLY A 63 -16.18 15.88 -2.55
N LYS A 64 -15.23 16.45 -1.79
CA LYS A 64 -13.85 16.74 -2.25
C LYS A 64 -13.24 15.60 -3.07
N THR A 65 -13.28 14.38 -2.54
CA THR A 65 -12.75 13.17 -3.20
C THR A 65 -13.51 12.85 -4.49
N ARG A 66 -14.82 13.14 -4.57
CA ARG A 66 -15.61 12.97 -5.81
C ARG A 66 -15.21 13.99 -6.89
N VAL A 67 -14.96 15.25 -6.50
CA VAL A 67 -14.42 16.27 -7.42
C VAL A 67 -13.04 15.85 -7.94
N LEU A 68 -12.18 15.30 -7.07
CA LEU A 68 -10.87 14.77 -7.47
C LEU A 68 -10.99 13.59 -8.45
N ALA A 69 -11.86 12.62 -8.16
CA ALA A 69 -12.15 11.49 -9.04
C ALA A 69 -12.64 11.94 -10.42
N ALA A 70 -13.55 12.90 -10.44
CA ALA A 70 -14.10 13.50 -11.65
C ALA A 70 -13.03 14.23 -12.46
N LEU A 71 -12.15 14.98 -11.79
CA LEU A 71 -11.02 15.67 -12.41
C LEU A 71 -10.03 14.69 -13.05
N GLN A 72 -9.65 13.64 -12.35
CA GLN A 72 -8.73 12.62 -12.84
C GLN A 72 -9.31 11.88 -14.06
N SER A 73 -10.57 11.43 -13.95
CA SER A 73 -11.29 10.80 -15.06
C SER A 73 -11.36 11.73 -16.27
N ARG A 74 -11.66 13.02 -16.06
CA ARG A 74 -11.73 13.99 -17.16
C ARG A 74 -10.37 14.26 -17.80
N LEU A 75 -9.30 14.34 -17.02
CA LEU A 75 -7.94 14.49 -17.55
C LEU A 75 -7.56 13.28 -18.40
N SER A 76 -7.91 12.07 -17.96
CA SER A 76 -7.66 10.84 -18.71
C SER A 76 -8.42 10.76 -20.03
N GLU A 77 -9.68 11.21 -20.08
CA GLU A 77 -10.44 11.28 -21.33
C GLU A 77 -9.81 12.24 -22.35
N LEU A 78 -9.21 13.32 -21.88
CA LEU A 78 -8.69 14.41 -22.72
C LEU A 78 -7.31 14.14 -23.31
N GLU A 79 -6.48 13.35 -22.62
CA GLU A 79 -5.11 13.07 -23.06
C GLU A 79 -5.02 11.95 -24.11
N GLY A 80 -6.07 11.13 -24.25
CA GLY A 80 -6.14 10.05 -25.24
C GLY A 80 -5.15 8.91 -24.98
N ALA A 81 -5.37 7.75 -25.62
CA ALA A 81 -4.56 6.55 -25.42
C ALA A 81 -3.09 6.65 -25.93
N GLU A 82 -2.66 7.80 -26.48
CA GLU A 82 -1.33 7.95 -27.08
C GLU A 82 -0.29 8.64 -26.18
N ARG A 83 -0.71 9.25 -25.05
CA ARG A 83 0.18 9.89 -24.05
C ARG A 83 0.05 9.21 -22.68
N LEU A 84 0.51 7.95 -22.58
CA LEU A 84 0.11 7.05 -21.48
C LEU A 84 1.00 7.02 -20.22
N SER A 85 2.10 7.78 -20.11
CA SER A 85 3.01 7.67 -18.95
C SER A 85 3.02 8.91 -18.06
N GLY A 86 2.30 8.84 -16.94
CA GLY A 86 2.54 9.68 -15.76
C GLY A 86 2.42 11.20 -15.95
N SER A 87 1.50 11.71 -16.76
CA SER A 87 1.27 13.15 -16.92
C SER A 87 0.71 13.81 -15.65
N VAL A 88 0.01 13.04 -14.81
CA VAL A 88 -0.62 13.51 -13.57
C VAL A 88 0.07 12.91 -12.36
N LEU A 89 0.51 13.78 -11.44
CA LEU A 89 0.93 13.38 -10.10
C LEU A 89 -0.21 13.64 -9.12
N LEU A 90 -0.65 12.59 -8.43
CA LEU A 90 -1.52 12.68 -7.27
C LEU A 90 -0.68 12.58 -5.99
N SER A 91 -0.82 13.57 -5.13
CA SER A 91 -0.12 13.62 -3.86
C SER A 91 -1.06 13.89 -2.69
N GLY A 92 -0.57 13.56 -1.49
CA GLY A 92 -1.28 13.78 -0.24
C GLY A 92 -0.31 13.75 0.93
N TYR A 93 -0.72 14.33 2.05
CA TYR A 93 0.12 14.36 3.25
C TYR A 93 0.30 12.98 3.89
N GLN A 94 -0.78 12.21 4.01
CA GLN A 94 -0.78 10.85 4.57
C GLN A 94 -0.97 9.78 3.49
N HIS A 95 -0.46 8.57 3.74
CA HIS A 95 -0.68 7.41 2.86
C HIS A 95 -2.16 7.12 2.60
N ALA A 96 -3.01 7.21 3.63
CA ALA A 96 -4.45 7.00 3.48
C ALA A 96 -5.12 8.03 2.54
N ALA A 97 -4.68 9.30 2.57
CA ALA A 97 -5.20 10.32 1.66
C ALA A 97 -4.81 10.00 0.20
N VAL A 98 -3.56 9.57 0.00
CA VAL A 98 -3.08 9.11 -1.31
C VAL A 98 -3.88 7.90 -1.77
N GLU A 99 -4.11 6.90 -0.91
CA GLU A 99 -4.87 5.69 -1.25
C GLU A 99 -6.32 6.00 -1.60
N ASN A 100 -7.02 6.80 -0.79
CA ASN A 100 -8.40 7.17 -1.06
C ASN A 100 -8.55 7.96 -2.37
N ALA A 101 -7.67 8.93 -2.60
CA ALA A 101 -7.68 9.72 -3.82
C ALA A 101 -7.27 8.87 -5.03
N ALA A 102 -6.34 7.93 -4.87
CA ALA A 102 -5.89 7.03 -5.92
C ALA A 102 -6.96 5.98 -6.28
N MET A 103 -7.64 5.38 -5.30
CA MET A 103 -8.73 4.43 -5.54
C MET A 103 -9.87 5.09 -6.33
N SER A 104 -10.11 6.37 -6.10
CA SER A 104 -11.08 7.16 -6.86
C SER A 104 -10.65 7.42 -8.32
N ALA A 105 -9.36 7.22 -8.62
CA ALA A 105 -8.75 7.39 -9.94
C ALA A 105 -8.84 6.15 -10.84
N SER A 106 -9.52 5.07 -10.42
CA SER A 106 -9.68 3.88 -11.28
C SER A 106 -10.36 4.28 -12.59
N THR A 107 -9.54 4.30 -13.63
CA THR A 107 -9.90 4.74 -14.97
C THR A 107 -9.70 3.54 -15.87
N LEU A 108 -10.69 3.25 -16.73
CA LEU A 108 -10.72 2.03 -17.56
C LEU A 108 -10.69 0.71 -16.76
N GLY A 109 -11.04 0.74 -15.48
CA GLY A 109 -11.01 -0.44 -14.60
C GLY A 109 -9.62 -0.84 -14.10
N LEU A 110 -8.58 -0.03 -14.32
CA LEU A 110 -7.22 -0.30 -13.85
C LEU A 110 -6.97 0.27 -12.44
N PRO A 111 -6.14 -0.39 -11.60
CA PRO A 111 -5.81 0.11 -10.28
C PRO A 111 -4.74 1.21 -10.37
N PRO A 112 -4.74 2.17 -9.44
CA PRO A 112 -3.66 3.14 -9.35
C PRO A 112 -2.35 2.48 -8.86
N ILE A 113 -1.20 3.02 -9.26
CA ILE A 113 0.10 2.52 -8.82
C ILE A 113 0.72 3.46 -7.78
N LYS A 114 1.06 2.89 -6.62
CA LYS A 114 1.68 3.58 -5.50
C LYS A 114 3.20 3.48 -5.60
N ILE A 115 3.86 4.64 -5.60
CA ILE A 115 5.32 4.74 -5.66
C ILE A 115 5.90 4.95 -4.26
N GLY A 116 6.94 4.18 -3.90
CA GLY A 116 7.73 4.40 -2.67
C GLY A 116 7.67 3.31 -1.59
N ARG A 117 7.24 2.08 -1.90
CA ARG A 117 7.30 0.96 -0.93
C ARG A 117 8.76 0.62 -0.55
N LYS A 118 9.09 0.66 0.74
CA LYS A 118 10.29 -0.02 1.26
C LYS A 118 9.99 -1.52 1.39
N ARG A 119 10.82 -2.39 0.81
CA ARG A 119 10.79 -3.84 1.07
C ARG A 119 10.83 -4.08 2.58
N GLY A 120 9.78 -4.68 3.16
CA GLY A 120 9.81 -5.26 4.52
C GLY A 120 8.99 -4.57 5.64
N ARG A 121 8.12 -3.59 5.36
CA ARG A 121 7.13 -3.09 6.34
C ARG A 121 5.69 -3.43 5.90
N SER A 122 4.87 -3.85 6.85
CA SER A 122 3.46 -4.25 6.68
C SER A 122 2.53 -3.05 6.42
N ASP A 123 2.78 -2.30 5.34
CA ASP A 123 1.91 -1.22 4.88
C ASP A 123 0.85 -1.78 3.92
N GLY A 124 -0.29 -2.18 4.50
CA GLY A 124 -1.57 -2.41 3.82
C GLY A 124 -1.60 -3.48 2.71
N PRO A 125 -2.80 -3.87 2.26
CA PRO A 125 -2.94 -4.70 1.06
C PRO A 125 -2.46 -3.90 -0.18
N ASP A 126 -1.70 -4.55 -1.06
CA ASP A 126 -1.28 -3.96 -2.33
C ASP A 126 -2.51 -3.80 -3.23
N LEU A 127 -2.77 -2.58 -3.72
CA LEU A 127 -3.92 -2.32 -4.59
C LEU A 127 -3.81 -3.06 -5.93
N VAL A 128 -2.59 -3.25 -6.43
CA VAL A 128 -2.35 -4.03 -7.66
C VAL A 128 -2.65 -5.50 -7.40
N ASP A 129 -2.15 -6.06 -6.30
CA ASP A 129 -2.39 -7.48 -5.97
C ASP A 129 -3.86 -7.74 -5.58
N SER A 130 -4.54 -6.77 -4.96
CA SER A 130 -5.98 -6.84 -4.70
C SER A 130 -6.75 -6.85 -6.01
N TRP A 131 -6.46 -5.91 -6.90
CA TRP A 131 -7.11 -5.83 -8.21
C TRP A 131 -6.84 -7.08 -9.05
N ALA A 132 -5.61 -7.59 -9.09
CA ALA A 132 -5.28 -8.82 -9.81
C ALA A 132 -6.07 -10.01 -9.27
N ARG A 133 -6.24 -10.11 -7.94
CA ARG A 133 -7.10 -11.15 -7.33
C ARG A 133 -8.57 -10.98 -7.69
N ASP A 134 -9.10 -9.76 -7.63
CA ASP A 134 -10.50 -9.48 -7.97
C ASP A 134 -10.78 -9.81 -9.45
N GLN A 135 -9.87 -9.44 -10.36
CA GLN A 135 -9.96 -9.81 -11.78
C GLN A 135 -9.84 -11.32 -11.98
N ALA A 136 -8.92 -11.99 -11.27
CA ALA A 136 -8.78 -13.44 -11.33
C ALA A 136 -10.07 -14.15 -10.88
N GLU A 137 -10.73 -13.67 -9.83
CA GLU A 137 -12.02 -14.22 -9.38
C GLU A 137 -13.13 -14.05 -10.42
N LEU A 138 -13.23 -12.87 -11.05
CA LEU A 138 -14.18 -12.62 -12.13
C LEU A 138 -13.94 -13.56 -13.32
N VAL A 139 -12.68 -13.74 -13.73
CA VAL A 139 -12.29 -14.61 -14.83
C VAL A 139 -12.54 -16.08 -14.49
N ARG A 140 -12.25 -16.53 -13.26
CA ARG A 140 -12.59 -17.88 -12.79
C ARG A 140 -14.10 -18.13 -12.83
N GLY A 141 -14.91 -17.14 -12.43
CA GLY A 141 -16.36 -17.22 -12.51
C GLY A 141 -16.83 -17.43 -13.96
N ALA A 142 -16.30 -16.63 -14.89
CA ALA A 142 -16.62 -16.77 -16.32
C ALA A 142 -16.15 -18.12 -16.90
N LEU A 143 -14.97 -18.59 -16.49
CA LEU A 143 -14.42 -19.90 -16.92
C LEU A 143 -15.22 -21.08 -16.38
N ALA A 144 -15.84 -20.96 -15.20
CA ALA A 144 -16.66 -22.03 -14.61
C ALA A 144 -17.93 -22.35 -15.44
N GLU A 145 -18.41 -21.39 -16.23
CA GLU A 145 -19.57 -21.58 -17.10
C GLU A 145 -19.21 -22.22 -18.45
N ILE A 146 -17.91 -22.30 -18.78
CA ILE A 146 -17.42 -22.80 -20.07
C ILE A 146 -16.93 -24.25 -19.90
N PRO A 147 -17.51 -25.23 -20.63
CA PRO A 147 -17.04 -26.61 -20.59
C PRO A 147 -15.57 -26.71 -20.99
N ASP A 148 -14.77 -27.35 -20.15
CA ASP A 148 -13.34 -27.54 -20.39
C ASP A 148 -13.12 -28.65 -21.42
N ALA A 149 -12.54 -28.29 -22.57
CA ALA A 149 -12.28 -29.27 -23.62
C ALA A 149 -11.05 -30.12 -23.28
N PRO A 150 -11.04 -31.45 -23.57
CA PRO A 150 -9.91 -32.33 -23.28
C PRO A 150 -8.57 -31.82 -23.84
N VAL A 151 -8.59 -31.25 -25.05
CA VAL A 151 -7.40 -30.69 -25.72
C VAL A 151 -6.82 -29.49 -24.95
N ARG A 152 -7.66 -28.68 -24.29
CA ARG A 152 -7.24 -27.55 -23.43
C ARG A 152 -6.63 -28.02 -22.14
N GLN A 153 -7.17 -29.10 -21.55
CA GLN A 153 -6.57 -29.73 -20.39
C GLN A 153 -5.17 -30.25 -20.71
N SER A 154 -5.02 -30.94 -21.85
CA SER A 154 -3.73 -31.40 -22.37
C SER A 154 -2.75 -30.25 -22.57
N LEU A 155 -3.17 -29.14 -23.21
CA LEU A 155 -2.31 -27.97 -23.46
C LEU A 155 -1.79 -27.34 -22.14
N ARG A 156 -2.67 -27.11 -21.16
CA ARG A 156 -2.27 -26.54 -19.86
C ARG A 156 -1.33 -27.45 -19.09
N GLN A 157 -1.62 -28.75 -19.05
CA GLN A 157 -0.75 -29.71 -18.39
C GLN A 157 0.62 -29.80 -19.08
N LEU A 158 0.66 -29.72 -20.42
CA LEU A 158 1.90 -29.70 -21.19
C LEU A 158 2.73 -28.44 -20.91
N ARG A 159 2.12 -27.25 -20.88
CA ARG A 159 2.81 -25.98 -20.53
C ARG A 159 3.41 -26.02 -19.14
N ARG A 160 2.68 -26.54 -18.14
CA ARG A 160 3.19 -26.72 -16.77
C ARG A 160 4.38 -27.67 -16.73
N LEU A 161 4.30 -28.78 -17.45
CA LEU A 161 5.38 -29.75 -17.55
C LEU A 161 6.63 -29.14 -18.21
N ALA A 162 6.45 -28.38 -19.30
CA ALA A 162 7.54 -27.69 -20.00
C ALA A 162 8.21 -26.62 -19.13
N ALA A 163 7.41 -25.81 -18.41
CA ALA A 163 7.93 -24.81 -17.48
C ALA A 163 8.70 -25.46 -16.31
N ALA A 164 8.18 -26.55 -15.75
CA ALA A 164 8.86 -27.31 -14.70
C ALA A 164 10.19 -27.89 -15.19
N TYR A 165 10.23 -28.43 -16.42
CA TYR A 165 11.45 -28.94 -17.04
C TYR A 165 12.51 -27.85 -17.24
N GLN A 166 12.10 -26.66 -17.71
CA GLN A 166 13.00 -25.52 -17.91
C GLN A 166 13.51 -24.90 -16.59
N ALA A 167 12.73 -24.99 -15.51
CA ALA A 167 13.11 -24.47 -14.19
C ALA A 167 14.05 -25.40 -13.41
N GLN A 168 14.18 -26.67 -13.82
CA GLN A 168 15.05 -27.67 -13.21
C GLN A 168 16.40 -27.76 -13.95
N LEU A 169 17.40 -28.40 -13.32
CA LEU A 169 18.69 -28.79 -13.93
C LEU A 169 18.63 -30.31 -14.20
N PRO A 170 18.05 -30.76 -15.33
CA PRO A 170 17.55 -32.12 -15.40
C PRO A 170 18.65 -33.18 -15.51
N GLY A 171 18.44 -34.35 -14.93
CA GLY A 171 19.17 -35.59 -15.19
C GLY A 171 18.57 -36.42 -16.34
N SER A 172 19.31 -37.42 -16.83
CA SER A 172 18.86 -38.32 -17.91
C SER A 172 17.59 -39.10 -17.59
N ASP A 173 17.33 -39.37 -16.31
CA ASP A 173 16.10 -40.02 -15.86
C ASP A 173 14.90 -39.05 -15.87
N GLU A 174 15.14 -37.79 -15.52
CA GLU A 174 14.12 -36.73 -15.55
C GLU A 174 13.72 -36.38 -17.00
N ASP A 175 14.66 -36.39 -17.95
CA ASP A 175 14.39 -36.26 -19.38
C ASP A 175 13.40 -37.33 -19.90
N ARG A 176 13.56 -38.57 -19.44
CA ARG A 176 12.68 -39.69 -19.82
C ARG A 176 11.30 -39.57 -19.19
N ASP A 177 11.25 -39.14 -17.93
CA ASP A 177 9.99 -38.99 -17.20
C ASP A 177 9.16 -37.83 -17.79
N VAL A 178 9.79 -36.70 -18.08
CA VAL A 178 9.15 -35.54 -18.74
C VAL A 178 8.60 -35.95 -20.11
N LEU A 179 9.40 -36.65 -20.93
CA LEU A 179 8.94 -37.03 -22.26
C LEU A 179 7.82 -38.09 -22.21
N ARG A 180 7.87 -39.02 -21.24
CA ARG A 180 6.79 -40.01 -21.02
C ARG A 180 5.50 -39.34 -20.59
N GLU A 181 5.57 -38.39 -19.67
CA GLU A 181 4.42 -37.62 -19.21
C GLU A 181 3.86 -36.75 -20.35
N ALA A 182 4.71 -36.07 -21.12
CA ALA A 182 4.29 -35.29 -22.28
C ALA A 182 3.54 -36.13 -23.31
N ILE A 183 4.00 -37.35 -23.62
CA ILE A 183 3.31 -38.28 -24.54
C ILE A 183 1.92 -38.67 -24.01
N ALA A 184 1.80 -38.92 -22.70
CA ALA A 184 0.52 -39.25 -22.08
C ALA A 184 -0.46 -38.07 -22.11
N LEU A 185 0.04 -36.85 -21.90
CA LEU A 185 -0.76 -35.62 -21.92
C LEU A 185 -1.27 -35.26 -23.31
N VAL A 186 -0.42 -35.36 -24.34
CA VAL A 186 -0.79 -35.00 -25.72
C VAL A 186 -1.71 -36.03 -26.38
N GLY A 187 -1.57 -37.33 -26.04
CA GLY A 187 -2.46 -38.39 -26.50
C GLY A 187 -2.78 -38.32 -28.00
N GLU A 188 -4.06 -38.46 -28.37
CA GLU A 188 -4.58 -38.32 -29.74
C GLU A 188 -4.70 -36.86 -30.24
N SER A 189 -4.38 -35.91 -29.36
CA SER A 189 -4.54 -34.47 -29.60
C SER A 189 -3.41 -33.85 -30.42
N VAL A 190 -2.37 -34.60 -30.80
CA VAL A 190 -1.29 -34.19 -31.72
C VAL A 190 -1.21 -35.09 -32.94
N SER A 191 -0.47 -34.68 -33.97
CA SER A 191 -0.27 -35.44 -35.20
C SER A 191 0.43 -36.77 -34.93
N PRO A 192 0.09 -37.85 -35.68
CA PRO A 192 0.74 -39.15 -35.51
C PRO A 192 2.27 -39.07 -35.64
N GLY A 193 2.76 -38.28 -36.60
CA GLY A 193 4.20 -38.12 -36.82
C GLY A 193 4.94 -37.43 -35.67
N LEU A 194 4.29 -36.51 -34.94
CA LEU A 194 4.90 -35.91 -33.75
C LEU A 194 4.93 -36.88 -32.56
N ARG A 195 3.85 -37.65 -32.36
CA ARG A 195 3.79 -38.68 -31.31
C ARG A 195 4.85 -39.77 -31.53
N ASP A 196 5.03 -40.19 -32.78
CA ASP A 196 6.06 -41.15 -33.16
C ASP A 196 7.46 -40.57 -32.87
N ALA A 197 7.72 -39.31 -33.25
CA ALA A 197 8.98 -38.65 -32.96
C ALA A 197 9.28 -38.53 -31.45
N MET A 198 8.28 -38.24 -30.61
CA MET A 198 8.44 -38.21 -29.16
C MET A 198 8.73 -39.60 -28.59
N THR A 199 8.08 -40.63 -29.13
CA THR A 199 8.25 -42.02 -28.69
C THR A 199 9.62 -42.58 -29.10
N ASP A 200 10.07 -42.26 -30.31
CA ASP A 200 11.40 -42.59 -30.81
C ASP A 200 12.49 -41.94 -29.95
N GLN A 201 12.31 -40.67 -29.58
CA GLN A 201 13.23 -39.97 -28.70
C GLN A 201 13.26 -40.59 -27.29
N LEU A 202 12.11 -41.01 -26.75
CA LEU A 202 12.03 -41.74 -25.48
C LEU A 202 12.76 -43.09 -25.54
N ALA A 203 12.70 -43.79 -26.68
CA ALA A 203 13.42 -45.03 -26.92
C ALA A 203 14.94 -44.82 -27.04
N GLN A 204 15.37 -43.75 -27.73
CA GLN A 204 16.79 -43.38 -27.85
C GLN A 204 17.40 -43.05 -26.49
N LEU A 205 16.69 -42.29 -25.65
CA LEU A 205 17.11 -42.03 -24.27
C LEU A 205 17.19 -43.32 -23.42
N GLY A 206 16.41 -44.34 -23.76
CA GLY A 206 16.50 -45.68 -23.15
C GLY A 206 17.70 -46.51 -23.62
N HIS A 207 18.25 -46.24 -24.80
CA HIS A 207 19.39 -46.96 -25.38
C HIS A 207 20.75 -46.36 -25.00
N SER A 208 20.81 -45.12 -24.51
CA SER A 208 22.04 -44.51 -23.98
C SER A 208 22.54 -45.13 -22.66
N PHE A 209 21.79 -46.08 -22.10
CA PHE A 209 22.22 -46.94 -20.97
C PHE A 209 22.26 -48.40 -21.40
N ALA A 210 23.24 -48.75 -22.23
CA ALA A 210 23.88 -50.06 -22.11
C ALA A 210 25.06 -49.87 -21.12
N PRO A 211 25.16 -50.69 -20.05
CA PRO A 211 26.28 -50.59 -19.13
C PRO A 211 27.56 -50.99 -19.87
N ALA A 212 28.37 -50.00 -20.24
CA ALA A 212 29.77 -50.23 -20.53
C ALA A 212 30.49 -50.32 -19.19
N ASP A 213 30.68 -51.55 -18.71
CA ASP A 213 31.66 -51.87 -17.68
C ASP A 213 33.01 -51.21 -18.02
N GLY A 214 33.46 -50.32 -17.14
CA GLY A 214 34.68 -49.53 -17.31
C GLY A 214 35.01 -48.58 -16.15
N ASP A 215 34.69 -48.97 -14.92
CA ASP A 215 35.49 -48.80 -13.68
C ASP A 215 36.41 -47.57 -13.46
N GLU A 216 35.99 -46.32 -13.75
CA GLU A 216 36.79 -45.14 -13.35
C GLU A 216 36.71 -44.85 -11.83
N SER A 217 35.59 -45.21 -11.18
CA SER A 217 35.41 -45.01 -9.74
C SER A 217 36.24 -45.99 -8.90
N GLY A 218 36.42 -47.23 -9.36
CA GLY A 218 37.30 -48.22 -8.71
C GLY A 218 38.79 -47.92 -8.93
N SER A 219 39.15 -47.36 -10.09
CA SER A 219 40.54 -47.07 -10.46
C SER A 219 41.16 -45.91 -9.67
N ASN A 220 40.41 -44.85 -9.37
CA ASN A 220 40.89 -43.74 -8.53
C ASN A 220 41.08 -44.15 -7.06
N ASP A 221 40.19 -45.00 -6.53
CA ASP A 221 40.25 -45.47 -5.14
C ASP A 221 41.45 -46.42 -4.92
N GLU A 222 41.75 -47.27 -5.91
CA GLU A 222 42.96 -48.10 -5.93
C GLU A 222 44.22 -47.25 -6.07
N ALA A 223 44.23 -46.25 -6.96
CA ALA A 223 45.34 -45.31 -7.11
C ALA A 223 45.62 -44.52 -5.81
N LEU A 224 44.58 -44.04 -5.12
CA LEU A 224 44.70 -43.37 -3.82
C LEU A 224 45.31 -44.28 -2.76
N ARG A 225 44.93 -45.57 -2.72
CA ARG A 225 45.55 -46.55 -1.79
C ARG A 225 47.03 -46.77 -2.09
N LEU A 226 47.41 -46.83 -3.35
CA LEU A 226 48.82 -46.99 -3.76
C LEU A 226 49.66 -45.77 -3.38
N VAL A 227 49.17 -44.56 -3.63
CA VAL A 227 49.87 -43.31 -3.29
C VAL A 227 49.98 -43.15 -1.77
N ARG A 228 48.91 -43.39 -1.00
CA ARG A 228 48.96 -43.37 0.48
C ARG A 228 49.93 -44.41 1.06
N GLY A 229 50.20 -45.49 0.32
CA GLY A 229 51.13 -46.55 0.70
C GLY A 229 52.61 -46.22 0.49
N LEU A 230 52.97 -45.12 -0.17
CA LEU A 230 54.36 -44.70 -0.34
C LEU A 230 55.00 -44.38 1.01
N ARG A 231 56.12 -45.04 1.29
CA ARG A 231 56.92 -44.79 2.50
C ARG A 231 57.79 -43.56 2.26
N CYS A 232 57.74 -42.58 3.15
CA CYS A 232 58.56 -41.37 3.04
C CYS A 232 59.41 -41.11 4.31
N GLU A 233 59.40 -42.05 5.25
CA GLU A 233 60.20 -42.02 6.48
C GLU A 233 61.28 -43.12 6.42
N ALA A 234 62.49 -42.83 6.88
CA ALA A 234 63.65 -43.73 6.70
C ALA A 234 63.41 -45.15 7.23
N SER A 235 62.93 -45.30 8.47
CA SER A 235 62.70 -46.61 9.09
C SER A 235 61.57 -47.42 8.42
N ALA A 236 60.57 -46.76 7.84
CA ALA A 236 59.49 -47.44 7.13
C ALA A 236 59.88 -47.76 5.68
N PHE A 237 60.72 -46.92 5.07
CA PHE A 237 61.20 -47.11 3.70
C PHE A 237 62.16 -48.30 3.58
N GLU A 238 63.00 -48.53 4.58
CA GLU A 238 63.92 -49.68 4.61
C GLU A 238 63.18 -51.04 4.58
N ASP A 239 61.93 -51.11 5.08
CA ASP A 239 61.15 -52.35 5.17
C ASP A 239 60.48 -52.73 3.83
N ASP A 240 59.69 -51.83 3.24
CA ASP A 240 58.94 -52.08 1.99
C ASP A 240 58.98 -50.94 0.96
N GLY A 241 59.84 -49.95 1.15
CA GLY A 241 59.96 -48.74 0.32
C GLY A 241 60.13 -49.01 -1.18
N PRO A 242 61.16 -49.76 -1.63
CA PRO A 242 61.36 -50.08 -3.04
C PRO A 242 60.16 -50.77 -3.70
N ARG A 243 59.46 -51.63 -2.96
CA ARG A 243 58.24 -52.32 -3.44
C ARG A 243 57.06 -51.36 -3.55
N SER A 244 56.88 -50.44 -2.59
CA SER A 244 55.83 -49.43 -2.64
C SER A 244 56.00 -48.49 -3.84
N ALA A 245 57.24 -48.04 -4.11
CA ALA A 245 57.58 -47.21 -5.26
C ALA A 245 57.33 -47.93 -6.59
N HIS A 246 57.69 -49.22 -6.68
CA HIS A 246 57.41 -50.06 -7.86
C HIS A 246 55.91 -50.17 -8.16
N ARG A 247 55.06 -50.34 -7.14
CA ARG A 247 53.61 -50.45 -7.32
C ARG A 247 53.01 -49.16 -7.88
N VAL A 248 53.46 -48.00 -7.39
CA VAL A 248 53.04 -46.69 -7.92
C VAL A 248 53.49 -46.52 -9.38
N LEU A 249 54.74 -46.86 -9.70
CA LEU A 249 55.27 -46.80 -11.08
C LEU A 249 54.59 -47.77 -12.04
N SER A 250 53.99 -48.85 -11.54
CA SER A 250 53.33 -49.88 -12.36
C SER A 250 51.85 -49.61 -12.61
N SER A 251 51.25 -48.64 -11.90
CA SER A 251 49.87 -48.23 -12.12
C SER A 251 49.74 -47.46 -13.45
N PRO A 252 48.92 -47.92 -14.41
CA PRO A 252 48.72 -47.23 -15.69
C PRO A 252 48.14 -45.82 -15.51
N LEU A 253 47.22 -45.65 -14.55
CA LEU A 253 46.56 -44.37 -14.26
C LEU A 253 47.56 -43.36 -13.69
N LEU A 254 48.35 -43.75 -12.69
CA LEU A 254 49.35 -42.86 -12.07
C LEU A 254 50.48 -42.50 -13.03
N ARG A 255 50.89 -43.42 -13.93
CA ARG A 255 51.89 -43.15 -14.97
C ARG A 255 51.52 -42.01 -15.90
N THR A 256 50.24 -41.84 -16.21
CA THR A 256 49.79 -40.75 -17.09
C THR A 256 49.77 -39.38 -16.40
N ARG A 257 49.76 -39.36 -15.06
CA ARG A 257 49.65 -38.15 -14.24
C ARG A 257 50.98 -37.69 -13.63
N LEU A 258 51.99 -38.55 -13.64
CA LEU A 258 53.33 -38.23 -13.14
C LEU A 258 54.12 -37.34 -14.11
N PRO A 259 54.66 -36.19 -13.66
CA PRO A 259 55.67 -35.45 -14.41
C PRO A 259 56.99 -36.25 -14.51
N ASP A 260 57.80 -35.99 -15.55
CA ASP A 260 59.09 -36.67 -15.79
C ASP A 260 60.03 -36.63 -14.56
N LEU A 261 60.02 -35.52 -13.81
CA LEU A 261 60.85 -35.32 -12.62
C LEU A 261 60.41 -36.22 -11.43
N SER A 262 59.12 -36.55 -11.35
CA SER A 262 58.54 -37.41 -10.32
C SER A 262 58.79 -38.90 -10.60
N VAL A 263 58.88 -39.28 -11.88
CA VAL A 263 59.25 -40.64 -12.31
C VAL A 263 60.68 -40.96 -11.88
N ALA A 264 61.63 -40.03 -12.09
CA ALA A 264 63.03 -40.23 -11.70
C ALA A 264 63.21 -40.47 -10.19
N VAL A 265 62.44 -39.77 -9.34
CA VAL A 265 62.47 -39.95 -7.88
C VAL A 265 61.91 -41.32 -7.49
N LEU A 266 60.82 -41.76 -8.11
CA LEU A 266 60.22 -43.07 -7.87
C LEU A 266 61.10 -44.22 -8.39
N GLU A 267 61.82 -44.03 -9.48
CA GLU A 267 62.79 -45.01 -9.99
C GLU A 267 64.00 -45.12 -9.07
N LYS A 268 64.54 -43.99 -8.59
CA LYS A 268 65.59 -43.98 -7.57
C LYS A 268 65.13 -44.68 -6.28
N ALA A 269 63.88 -44.47 -5.87
CA ALA A 269 63.29 -45.16 -4.73
C ALA A 269 63.10 -46.68 -4.97
N ARG A 270 62.71 -47.09 -6.18
CA ARG A 270 62.57 -48.51 -6.57
C ARG A 270 63.91 -49.25 -6.59
N ASP A 271 64.97 -48.59 -7.04
CA ASP A 271 66.26 -49.22 -7.30
C ASP A 271 67.24 -49.10 -6.11
N TRP A 272 66.82 -48.47 -5.01
CA TRP A 272 67.60 -48.32 -3.79
C TRP A 272 67.95 -49.67 -3.15
N MET A 273 69.21 -49.82 -2.71
CA MET A 273 69.71 -50.97 -1.95
C MET A 273 70.53 -50.50 -0.74
N GLU A 274 70.42 -51.19 0.38
CA GLU A 274 71.23 -50.92 1.56
C GLU A 274 72.73 -51.12 1.26
N PRO A 275 73.66 -50.22 1.67
CA PRO A 275 73.52 -49.15 2.67
C PRO A 275 73.46 -47.74 2.06
N GLU A 276 72.85 -47.54 0.89
CA GLU A 276 72.82 -46.22 0.24
C GLU A 276 72.05 -45.17 1.07
N PRO A 277 72.50 -43.89 1.11
CA PRO A 277 71.82 -42.85 1.86
C PRO A 277 70.45 -42.51 1.25
N LEU A 278 69.43 -42.39 2.11
CA LEU A 278 68.04 -42.08 1.74
C LEU A 278 67.82 -40.56 1.52
N ASP A 279 68.65 -39.95 0.68
CA ASP A 279 68.64 -38.50 0.38
C ASP A 279 67.42 -38.04 -0.44
N PHE A 280 66.65 -38.98 -1.00
CA PHE A 280 65.51 -38.72 -1.88
C PHE A 280 64.15 -38.76 -1.15
N LEU A 281 64.10 -39.05 0.16
CA LEU A 281 62.84 -39.21 0.90
C LEU A 281 62.00 -37.92 0.95
N GLU A 282 62.64 -36.76 1.07
CA GLU A 282 61.95 -35.47 1.07
C GLU A 282 61.29 -35.20 -0.29
N ALA A 283 62.01 -35.51 -1.38
CA ALA A 283 61.46 -35.43 -2.73
C ALA A 283 60.33 -36.45 -2.95
N LEU A 284 60.46 -37.66 -2.39
CA LEU A 284 59.43 -38.70 -2.46
C LEU A 284 58.15 -38.31 -1.70
N SER A 285 58.27 -37.63 -0.55
CA SER A 285 57.11 -37.06 0.15
C SER A 285 56.43 -35.98 -0.70
N GLY A 286 57.20 -35.11 -1.35
CA GLY A 286 56.65 -34.11 -2.27
C GLY A 286 55.88 -34.73 -3.44
N VAL A 287 56.38 -35.84 -4.02
CA VAL A 287 55.67 -36.58 -5.08
C VAL A 287 54.38 -37.20 -4.55
N ARG A 288 54.40 -37.79 -3.35
CA ARG A 288 53.21 -38.38 -2.73
C ARG A 288 52.13 -37.32 -2.50
N ASP A 289 52.48 -36.20 -1.91
CA ASP A 289 51.53 -35.16 -1.53
C ASP A 289 50.92 -34.50 -2.79
N ALA A 290 51.73 -34.27 -3.84
CA ALA A 290 51.24 -33.77 -5.13
C ALA A 290 50.23 -34.73 -5.80
N LEU A 291 50.50 -36.03 -5.80
CA LEU A 291 49.57 -37.03 -6.32
C LEU A 291 48.29 -37.14 -5.48
N LEU A 292 48.39 -36.98 -4.15
CA LEU A 292 47.21 -36.97 -3.29
C LEU A 292 46.34 -35.74 -3.55
N ASP A 293 46.93 -34.56 -3.72
CA ASP A 293 46.17 -33.35 -4.06
C ASP A 293 45.48 -33.47 -5.43
N GLU A 294 46.16 -34.05 -6.41
CA GLU A 294 45.59 -34.27 -7.74
C GLU A 294 44.45 -35.32 -7.73
N LEU A 295 44.61 -36.41 -6.98
CA LEU A 295 43.61 -37.48 -6.88
C LEU A 295 42.46 -37.15 -5.90
N SER A 296 42.68 -36.24 -4.95
CA SER A 296 41.69 -35.82 -3.94
C SER A 296 40.97 -34.53 -4.31
N ALA A 297 41.36 -33.87 -5.41
CA ALA A 297 40.59 -32.77 -5.96
C ALA A 297 39.16 -33.27 -6.23
N PRO A 298 38.11 -32.64 -5.66
CA PRO A 298 36.74 -33.04 -5.96
C PRO A 298 36.58 -32.96 -7.47
N GLU A 299 36.19 -34.07 -8.11
CA GLU A 299 35.82 -34.09 -9.51
C GLU A 299 34.70 -33.08 -9.70
N THR A 300 35.09 -31.84 -9.97
CA THR A 300 34.18 -30.78 -10.34
C THR A 300 33.97 -30.95 -11.85
N HIS A 301 33.52 -32.14 -12.24
CA HIS A 301 32.67 -32.28 -13.40
C HIS A 301 31.31 -31.70 -12.99
N LEU A 302 31.26 -30.38 -12.81
CA LEU A 302 30.11 -29.60 -13.24
C LEU A 302 30.04 -29.77 -14.75
N ALA A 303 29.62 -30.95 -15.22
CA ALA A 303 28.88 -31.03 -16.44
C ALA A 303 27.69 -30.10 -16.20
N LEU A 304 27.78 -28.87 -16.72
CA LEU A 304 26.63 -27.99 -16.83
C LEU A 304 25.57 -28.84 -17.52
N ARG A 305 24.65 -29.42 -16.74
CA ARG A 305 23.58 -30.25 -17.27
C ARG A 305 22.73 -29.30 -18.09
N ARG A 306 22.77 -29.49 -19.41
CA ARG A 306 22.06 -28.64 -20.36
C ARG A 306 20.74 -29.32 -20.64
N LEU A 307 19.67 -28.52 -20.63
CA LEU A 307 18.36 -28.94 -21.15
C LEU A 307 18.56 -29.58 -22.52
N SER A 308 17.90 -30.71 -22.76
CA SER A 308 17.97 -31.38 -24.06
C SER A 308 17.29 -30.52 -25.12
N PRO A 309 18.03 -30.00 -26.13
CA PRO A 309 17.45 -29.15 -27.16
C PRO A 309 16.38 -29.87 -27.97
N GLU A 310 16.51 -31.20 -28.11
CA GLU A 310 15.54 -32.02 -28.84
C GLU A 310 14.24 -32.23 -28.04
N ILE A 311 14.32 -32.40 -26.72
CA ILE A 311 13.10 -32.46 -25.88
C ILE A 311 12.38 -31.12 -25.90
N LEU A 312 13.10 -30.00 -25.76
CA LEU A 312 12.51 -28.66 -25.83
C LEU A 312 11.81 -28.42 -27.18
N LYS A 313 12.42 -28.80 -28.30
CA LYS A 313 11.79 -28.70 -29.63
C LYS A 313 10.54 -29.56 -29.75
N LEU A 314 10.55 -30.77 -29.18
CA LEU A 314 9.38 -31.66 -29.22
C LEU A 314 8.22 -31.12 -28.38
N LEU A 315 8.52 -30.58 -27.19
CA LEU A 315 7.52 -29.92 -26.34
C LEU A 315 6.94 -28.67 -27.02
N ASP A 316 7.78 -27.82 -27.61
CA ASP A 316 7.36 -26.62 -28.36
C ASP A 316 6.48 -26.98 -29.58
N ARG A 317 6.87 -28.00 -30.35
CA ARG A 317 6.04 -28.48 -31.47
C ARG A 317 4.70 -29.05 -31.02
N ALA A 318 4.68 -29.76 -29.89
CA ALA A 318 3.45 -30.31 -29.33
C ALA A 318 2.53 -29.21 -28.83
N GLU A 319 3.09 -28.18 -28.19
CA GLU A 319 2.36 -26.99 -27.80
C GLU A 319 1.76 -26.27 -29.01
N GLN A 320 2.55 -26.00 -30.06
CA GLN A 320 2.08 -25.34 -31.28
C GLN A 320 0.92 -26.08 -31.95
N GLU A 321 1.00 -27.42 -32.07
CA GLU A 321 -0.09 -28.20 -32.66
C GLU A 321 -1.37 -28.18 -31.80
N LEU A 322 -1.23 -28.20 -30.47
CA LEU A 322 -2.36 -28.09 -29.56
C LEU A 322 -2.98 -26.68 -29.60
N VAL A 323 -2.18 -25.62 -29.63
CA VAL A 323 -2.64 -24.23 -29.78
C VAL A 323 -3.44 -24.06 -31.07
N ILE A 324 -2.93 -24.52 -32.21
CA ILE A 324 -3.65 -24.46 -33.50
C ILE A 324 -5.00 -25.18 -33.42
N ARG A 325 -5.08 -26.32 -32.72
CA ARG A 325 -6.34 -27.07 -32.53
C ARG A 325 -7.31 -26.36 -31.59
N VAL A 326 -6.81 -25.66 -30.57
CA VAL A 326 -7.63 -24.85 -29.67
C VAL A 326 -8.15 -23.61 -30.40
N GLU A 327 -7.30 -22.91 -31.15
CA GLU A 327 -7.64 -21.72 -31.95
C GLU A 327 -8.62 -22.01 -33.09
N SER A 328 -8.53 -23.19 -33.71
CA SER A 328 -9.46 -23.63 -34.76
C SER A 328 -10.78 -24.21 -34.24
N GLY A 329 -10.91 -24.38 -32.92
CA GLY A 329 -12.15 -24.76 -32.25
C GLY A 329 -13.14 -23.60 -32.14
N GLN A 330 -14.39 -23.89 -31.74
CA GLN A 330 -15.43 -22.87 -31.54
C GLN A 330 -15.23 -22.01 -30.27
N ASP A 331 -14.18 -22.27 -29.47
CA ASP A 331 -14.05 -21.80 -28.08
C ASP A 331 -12.77 -20.99 -27.78
N GLY A 332 -12.21 -20.27 -28.77
CA GLY A 332 -10.99 -19.47 -28.59
C GLY A 332 -11.05 -18.41 -27.47
N VAL A 333 -12.24 -17.94 -27.10
CA VAL A 333 -12.44 -16.97 -26.00
C VAL A 333 -11.93 -17.50 -24.67
N ALA A 334 -12.14 -18.79 -24.39
CA ALA A 334 -11.79 -19.36 -23.10
C ALA A 334 -10.30 -19.67 -22.95
N ASP A 335 -9.60 -19.87 -24.07
CA ASP A 335 -8.13 -19.97 -24.07
C ASP A 335 -7.49 -18.62 -23.70
N VAL A 336 -7.97 -17.54 -24.33
CA VAL A 336 -7.57 -16.16 -23.99
C VAL A 336 -7.84 -15.84 -22.51
N LEU A 337 -8.98 -16.28 -21.96
CA LEU A 337 -9.30 -16.08 -20.55
C LEU A 337 -8.38 -16.88 -19.62
N TRP A 338 -7.98 -18.10 -19.98
CA TRP A 338 -7.02 -18.89 -19.22
C TRP A 338 -5.62 -18.27 -19.26
N ASP A 339 -5.15 -17.86 -20.44
CA ASP A 339 -3.88 -17.14 -20.59
C ASP A 339 -3.88 -15.85 -19.77
N TYR A 340 -4.99 -15.11 -19.79
CA TYR A 340 -5.15 -13.91 -18.96
C TYR A 340 -5.08 -14.23 -17.46
N LEU A 341 -5.74 -15.31 -17.01
CA LEU A 341 -5.72 -15.75 -15.62
C LEU A 341 -4.32 -16.21 -15.17
N GLU A 342 -3.62 -16.99 -15.99
CA GLU A 342 -2.24 -17.44 -15.69
C GLU A 342 -1.28 -16.25 -15.59
N ASN A 343 -1.42 -15.24 -16.45
CA ASN A 343 -0.62 -14.03 -16.35
C ASN A 343 -0.94 -13.20 -15.09
N LEU A 344 -2.21 -13.11 -14.68
CA LEU A 344 -2.62 -12.42 -13.46
C LEU A 344 -2.09 -13.10 -12.18
N GLU A 345 -2.05 -14.44 -12.15
CA GLU A 345 -1.65 -15.22 -10.98
C GLU A 345 -0.14 -15.55 -10.96
N GLY A 346 0.48 -15.70 -12.12
CA GLY A 346 1.82 -16.25 -12.30
C GLY A 346 2.95 -15.22 -12.16
N ASP A 347 2.72 -13.96 -12.53
CA ASP A 347 3.76 -12.93 -12.50
C ASP A 347 3.22 -11.55 -12.06
N SER A 348 3.15 -11.37 -10.73
CA SER A 348 2.72 -10.10 -10.12
C SER A 348 3.63 -8.92 -10.49
N GLN A 349 4.90 -9.18 -10.81
CA GLN A 349 5.83 -8.13 -11.21
C GLN A 349 5.56 -7.70 -12.65
N ALA A 350 5.36 -8.62 -13.60
CA ALA A 350 5.00 -8.29 -14.98
C ALA A 350 3.64 -7.58 -15.06
N VAL A 351 2.66 -7.98 -14.22
CA VAL A 351 1.38 -7.27 -14.10
C VAL A 351 1.61 -5.83 -13.65
N ARG A 352 2.42 -5.62 -12.61
CA ARG A 352 2.77 -4.27 -12.14
C ARG A 352 3.47 -3.44 -13.22
N GLU A 353 4.51 -3.98 -13.85
CA GLU A 353 5.27 -3.28 -14.89
C GLU A 353 4.39 -2.93 -16.09
N SER A 354 3.45 -3.81 -16.45
CA SER A 354 2.46 -3.56 -17.49
C SER A 354 1.53 -2.43 -17.08
N LEU A 355 0.97 -2.48 -15.88
CA LEU A 355 0.12 -1.42 -15.35
C LEU A 355 0.86 -0.08 -15.28
N GLU A 356 2.14 -0.06 -14.89
CA GLU A 356 2.97 1.17 -14.80
C GLU A 356 3.07 1.89 -16.14
N ARG A 357 3.04 1.16 -17.25
CA ARG A 357 3.05 1.73 -18.61
C ARG A 357 1.71 2.31 -19.03
N TYR A 358 0.61 1.85 -18.44
CA TYR A 358 -0.75 2.25 -18.79
C TYR A 358 -1.39 3.19 -17.76
N THR A 359 -0.81 3.35 -16.57
CA THR A 359 -1.33 4.28 -15.55
C THR A 359 -0.92 5.72 -15.84
N LEU A 360 -1.91 6.54 -16.14
CA LEU A 360 -1.76 7.99 -16.31
C LEU A 360 -1.42 8.72 -15.00
N VAL A 361 -1.93 8.20 -13.88
CA VAL A 361 -1.85 8.82 -12.55
C VAL A 361 -0.80 8.11 -11.72
N LEU A 362 0.22 8.85 -11.29
CA LEU A 362 1.19 8.38 -10.31
C LEU A 362 0.81 8.89 -8.92
N ALA A 363 0.72 8.00 -7.93
CA ALA A 363 0.30 8.35 -6.58
C ALA A 363 1.47 8.24 -5.58
N ALA A 364 1.78 9.33 -4.88
CA ALA A 364 2.86 9.38 -3.88
C ALA A 364 2.59 10.42 -2.78
N THR A 365 2.99 10.15 -1.54
CA THR A 365 2.93 11.18 -0.48
C THR A 365 3.84 12.38 -0.83
N CYS A 366 3.55 13.56 -0.28
CA CYS A 366 4.29 14.80 -0.58
C CYS A 366 5.83 14.62 -0.55
N GLN A 367 6.35 13.94 0.48
CA GLN A 367 7.79 13.70 0.66
C GLN A 367 8.38 12.69 -0.33
N HIS A 368 7.58 11.74 -0.81
CA HIS A 368 8.02 10.67 -1.71
C HIS A 368 7.79 11.01 -3.20
N ALA A 369 7.21 12.17 -3.50
CA ALA A 369 6.96 12.62 -4.88
C ALA A 369 8.24 12.68 -5.74
N VAL A 370 9.40 12.94 -5.14
CA VAL A 370 10.71 13.08 -5.84
C VAL A 370 11.56 11.80 -5.76
N HIS A 371 11.02 10.67 -5.31
CA HIS A 371 11.83 9.47 -5.10
C HIS A 371 12.27 8.81 -6.42
N ARG A 372 13.38 8.04 -6.38
CA ARG A 372 13.95 7.31 -7.53
C ARG A 372 12.94 6.45 -8.30
N HIS A 373 11.93 5.93 -7.62
CA HIS A 373 10.87 5.15 -8.26
C HIS A 373 9.92 6.01 -9.11
N THR A 374 9.71 7.29 -8.77
CA THR A 374 8.98 8.25 -9.61
C THR A 374 9.73 8.56 -10.90
N LEU A 375 11.06 8.61 -10.83
CA LEU A 375 11.92 8.77 -12.00
C LEU A 375 11.87 7.50 -12.87
N SER A 376 12.00 6.32 -12.26
CA SER A 376 11.93 5.03 -12.96
C SER A 376 10.58 4.80 -13.66
N ALA A 377 9.46 5.14 -13.02
CA ALA A 377 8.12 5.02 -13.59
C ALA A 377 7.92 5.91 -14.84
N LYS A 378 8.74 6.96 -14.99
CA LYS A 378 8.80 7.81 -16.19
C LYS A 378 9.91 7.43 -17.18
N GLY A 379 10.64 6.35 -16.92
CA GLY A 379 11.82 5.97 -17.72
C GLY A 379 12.97 6.99 -17.62
N LEU A 380 12.98 7.82 -16.57
CA LEU A 380 13.96 8.89 -16.35
C LEU A 380 15.16 8.40 -15.52
N THR A 381 16.34 8.97 -15.77
CA THR A 381 17.56 8.67 -15.03
C THR A 381 17.63 9.45 -13.70
N ASN A 382 18.51 9.06 -12.77
CA ASN A 382 18.70 9.76 -11.48
C ASN A 382 19.09 11.26 -11.62
N THR A 383 19.45 11.72 -12.83
CA THR A 383 19.85 13.09 -13.14
C THR A 383 18.72 13.96 -13.69
N ASP A 384 17.59 13.37 -14.08
CA ASP A 384 16.47 14.10 -14.66
C ASP A 384 15.46 14.55 -13.59
N LYS A 385 14.82 15.71 -13.79
CA LYS A 385 13.70 16.14 -12.94
C LYS A 385 12.42 15.53 -13.46
N ALA A 386 11.71 14.76 -12.64
CA ALA A 386 10.35 14.32 -12.95
C ALA A 386 9.43 15.56 -13.01
N ILE A 387 8.97 15.92 -14.21
CA ILE A 387 8.02 17.02 -14.43
C ILE A 387 6.67 16.41 -14.83
N PHE A 388 5.58 16.91 -14.26
CA PHE A 388 4.21 16.47 -14.49
C PHE A 388 3.40 17.59 -15.10
N GLU A 389 2.57 17.31 -16.11
CA GLU A 389 1.67 18.33 -16.65
C GLU A 389 0.77 18.87 -15.53
N THR A 390 0.14 17.96 -14.78
CA THR A 390 -0.79 18.31 -13.70
C THR A 390 -0.33 17.71 -12.38
N VAL A 391 -0.28 18.52 -11.33
CA VAL A 391 -0.08 18.05 -9.95
C VAL A 391 -1.34 18.31 -9.15
N ILE A 392 -1.86 17.27 -8.51
CA ILE A 392 -3.02 17.32 -7.64
C ILE A 392 -2.56 16.96 -6.24
N VAL A 393 -2.90 17.77 -5.23
CA VAL A 393 -2.59 17.49 -3.83
C VAL A 393 -3.88 17.45 -3.01
N ASP A 394 -4.25 16.27 -2.52
CA ASP A 394 -5.37 16.08 -1.60
C ASP A 394 -4.93 16.29 -0.15
N GLU A 395 -5.87 16.68 0.71
CA GLU A 395 -5.63 17.07 2.11
C GLU A 395 -4.48 18.10 2.25
N ALA A 396 -4.33 18.99 1.26
CA ALA A 396 -3.24 19.95 1.16
C ALA A 396 -3.17 20.92 2.34
N ALA A 397 -4.31 21.18 3.00
CA ALA A 397 -4.39 22.02 4.21
C ALA A 397 -3.62 21.43 5.41
N ARG A 398 -3.32 20.13 5.39
CA ARG A 398 -2.54 19.44 6.43
C ARG A 398 -1.06 19.34 6.13
N ALA A 399 -0.63 19.62 4.91
CA ALA A 399 0.78 19.55 4.57
C ALA A 399 1.50 20.75 5.18
N THR A 400 2.71 20.53 5.71
CA THR A 400 3.58 21.65 6.09
C THR A 400 3.93 22.45 4.83
N PRO A 401 4.25 23.75 4.94
CA PRO A 401 4.63 24.55 3.77
C PRO A 401 5.75 23.91 2.94
N LEU A 402 6.75 23.32 3.60
CA LEU A 402 7.87 22.67 2.92
C LEU A 402 7.44 21.38 2.22
N ASP A 403 6.64 20.54 2.87
CA ASP A 403 6.13 19.31 2.26
C ASP A 403 5.25 19.61 1.05
N LEU A 404 4.40 20.65 1.13
CA LEU A 404 3.48 21.02 0.06
C LEU A 404 4.22 21.55 -1.19
N LEU A 405 5.33 22.28 -1.00
CA LEU A 405 6.14 22.81 -2.10
C LEU A 405 6.82 21.72 -2.93
N ILE A 406 7.10 20.55 -2.35
CA ILE A 406 7.77 19.44 -3.03
C ILE A 406 6.98 19.00 -4.29
N PRO A 407 5.71 18.54 -4.19
CA PRO A 407 4.95 18.15 -5.37
C PRO A 407 4.63 19.36 -6.27
N MET A 408 4.38 20.55 -5.71
CA MET A 408 4.09 21.76 -6.49
C MET A 408 5.23 22.14 -7.46
N ALA A 409 6.48 21.96 -7.03
CA ALA A 409 7.65 22.24 -7.86
C ALA A 409 7.76 21.33 -9.10
N LEU A 410 7.13 20.15 -9.06
CA LEU A 410 7.13 19.17 -10.15
C LEU A 410 6.08 19.47 -11.23
N ALA A 411 5.13 20.37 -10.97
CA ALA A 411 4.08 20.73 -11.94
C ALA A 411 4.67 21.52 -13.11
N GLU A 412 4.25 21.26 -14.34
CA GLU A 412 4.62 22.01 -15.53
C GLU A 412 3.54 23.02 -15.87
N ARG A 413 2.28 22.54 -15.92
CA ARG A 413 1.14 23.26 -16.46
C ARG A 413 0.22 23.76 -15.36
N ARG A 414 -0.22 22.90 -14.45
CA ARG A 414 -1.21 23.29 -13.43
C ARG A 414 -1.05 22.55 -12.10
N ILE A 415 -1.40 23.23 -11.02
CA ILE A 415 -1.45 22.72 -9.66
C ILE A 415 -2.90 22.77 -9.17
N VAL A 416 -3.40 21.69 -8.58
CA VAL A 416 -4.72 21.63 -7.96
C VAL A 416 -4.56 21.23 -6.50
N LEU A 417 -4.88 22.15 -5.59
CA LEU A 417 -4.84 21.90 -4.15
C LEU A 417 -6.25 21.68 -3.64
N VAL A 418 -6.48 20.56 -2.97
CA VAL A 418 -7.78 20.21 -2.37
C VAL A 418 -7.59 20.04 -0.88
N GLY A 419 -8.46 20.65 -0.08
CA GLY A 419 -8.34 20.59 1.37
C GLY A 419 -9.40 21.38 2.12
N ASP A 420 -9.22 21.44 3.44
CA ASP A 420 -10.07 22.20 4.34
C ASP A 420 -9.23 22.79 5.47
N HIS A 421 -9.02 24.12 5.44
CA HIS A 421 -8.19 24.79 6.43
C HIS A 421 -8.88 25.02 7.78
N ARG A 422 -10.20 24.75 7.88
CA ARG A 422 -10.96 24.74 9.13
C ARG A 422 -10.88 23.39 9.86
N GLN A 423 -10.35 22.34 9.21
CA GLN A 423 -10.07 21.04 9.82
C GLN A 423 -8.62 20.95 10.32
N LEU A 424 -8.13 19.75 10.66
CA LEU A 424 -6.87 19.55 11.37
C LEU A 424 -5.67 20.24 10.66
N PRO A 425 -4.92 21.10 11.37
CA PRO A 425 -3.75 21.77 10.81
C PRO A 425 -2.55 20.84 10.65
N HIS A 426 -1.52 21.35 9.98
CA HIS A 426 -0.27 20.65 9.63
C HIS A 426 0.72 20.45 10.79
N LEU A 427 0.49 21.07 11.96
CA LEU A 427 1.38 20.98 13.12
C LEU A 427 1.00 19.80 14.01
N LEU A 428 1.71 18.69 13.82
CA LEU A 428 1.75 17.59 14.78
C LEU A 428 2.74 17.95 15.89
N GLU A 429 2.24 18.60 16.95
CA GLU A 429 2.56 18.37 18.37
C GLU A 429 2.29 19.65 19.18
N PRO A 430 1.45 19.59 20.24
CA PRO A 430 1.24 20.71 21.16
C PRO A 430 2.54 21.22 21.82
N ASP A 431 3.58 20.40 21.84
CA ASP A 431 4.88 20.73 22.40
C ASP A 431 5.70 21.61 21.43
N ILE A 432 5.58 21.42 20.10
CA ILE A 432 6.18 22.30 19.09
C ILE A 432 5.47 23.66 19.07
N GLU A 433 4.15 23.71 19.22
CA GLU A 433 3.42 24.98 19.38
C GLU A 433 3.91 25.78 20.61
N ARG A 434 4.24 25.08 21.71
CA ARG A 434 4.79 25.70 22.92
C ARG A 434 6.24 26.16 22.73
N GLU A 435 7.07 25.41 22.02
CA GLU A 435 8.46 25.80 21.73
C GLU A 435 8.55 26.97 20.75
N LEU A 436 7.68 26.99 19.73
CA LEU A 436 7.54 28.12 18.79
C LEU A 436 6.96 29.37 19.47
N ALA A 437 6.12 29.21 20.50
CA ALA A 437 5.62 30.32 21.30
C ALA A 437 6.76 31.10 22.02
N VAL A 438 7.87 30.42 22.35
CA VAL A 438 8.98 30.96 23.14
C VAL A 438 10.07 31.60 22.26
N SER A 439 10.21 31.22 20.99
CA SER A 439 11.43 31.45 20.20
C SER A 439 11.28 32.25 18.90
N VAL A 440 10.08 32.73 18.54
CA VAL A 440 9.85 33.41 17.25
C VAL A 440 9.03 34.69 17.40
N ASN A 441 9.21 35.65 16.49
CA ASN A 441 8.44 36.90 16.42
C ASN A 441 6.94 36.61 16.17
N ASP A 442 6.05 37.50 16.65
CA ASP A 442 4.60 37.28 16.58
C ASP A 442 4.06 37.18 15.14
N GLU A 443 4.64 37.92 14.20
CA GLU A 443 4.34 37.81 12.76
C GLU A 443 4.67 36.42 12.20
N THR A 444 5.80 35.83 12.61
CA THR A 444 6.20 34.49 12.19
C THR A 444 5.33 33.42 12.85
N LYS A 445 4.91 33.62 14.10
CA LYS A 445 3.96 32.74 14.79
C LYS A 445 2.60 32.72 14.09
N GLU A 446 2.11 33.87 13.66
CA GLU A 446 0.85 34.00 12.93
C GLU A 446 0.95 33.40 11.51
N ALA A 447 2.07 33.60 10.83
CA ALA A 447 2.37 32.97 9.55
C ALA A 447 2.58 31.44 9.64
N LEU A 448 3.02 30.92 10.78
CA LEU A 448 3.11 29.49 11.07
C LEU A 448 1.75 28.88 11.48
N ARG A 449 0.88 29.68 12.12
CA ARG A 449 -0.49 29.30 12.46
C ARG A 449 -1.39 29.16 11.24
N ASN A 450 -1.28 30.09 10.28
CA ASN A 450 -2.02 30.01 9.02
C ASN A 450 -1.31 29.04 8.05
N SER A 451 -1.98 27.93 7.71
CA SER A 451 -1.44 26.97 6.75
C SER A 451 -1.07 27.65 5.42
N LEU A 452 -0.06 27.14 4.71
CA LEU A 452 0.27 27.64 3.38
C LEU A 452 -0.97 27.59 2.46
N PHE A 453 -1.82 26.58 2.64
CA PHE A 453 -3.11 26.45 1.95
C PHE A 453 -4.02 27.66 2.19
N GLN A 454 -4.24 28.07 3.43
CA GLN A 454 -5.09 29.23 3.74
C GLN A 454 -4.52 30.52 3.15
N ARG A 455 -3.20 30.74 3.31
CA ARG A 455 -2.53 31.91 2.74
C ARG A 455 -2.63 31.96 1.22
N LEU A 456 -2.47 30.82 0.56
CA LEU A 456 -2.66 30.71 -0.89
C LEU A 456 -4.11 31.01 -1.27
N PHE A 457 -5.09 30.48 -0.55
CA PHE A 457 -6.50 30.71 -0.83
C PHE A 457 -6.85 32.21 -0.80
N GLU A 458 -6.47 32.92 0.26
CA GLU A 458 -6.68 34.37 0.40
C GLU A 458 -5.90 35.18 -0.65
N HIS A 459 -4.67 34.78 -0.95
CA HIS A 459 -3.83 35.42 -1.97
C HIS A 459 -4.41 35.27 -3.38
N LEU A 460 -4.90 34.09 -3.72
CA LEU A 460 -5.49 33.81 -5.04
C LEU A 460 -6.84 34.52 -5.22
N LYS A 461 -7.64 34.69 -4.16
CA LYS A 461 -8.82 35.57 -4.18
C LYS A 461 -8.44 37.02 -4.54
N ARG A 462 -7.34 37.54 -3.96
CA ARG A 462 -6.84 38.89 -4.28
C ARG A 462 -6.33 38.99 -5.72
N LEU A 463 -5.62 37.97 -6.21
CA LEU A 463 -5.16 37.93 -7.61
C LEU A 463 -6.31 37.86 -8.61
N GLN A 464 -7.34 37.04 -8.32
CA GLN A 464 -8.56 36.99 -9.12
C GLN A 464 -9.24 38.35 -9.24
N ALA A 465 -9.23 39.17 -8.18
CA ALA A 465 -9.77 40.53 -8.24
C ALA A 465 -8.95 41.47 -9.16
N GLN A 466 -7.69 41.14 -9.45
CA GLN A 466 -6.80 41.92 -10.32
C GLN A 466 -6.86 41.47 -11.77
N ASP A 467 -6.90 40.16 -12.04
CA ASP A 467 -6.82 39.60 -13.41
C ASP A 467 -8.11 38.95 -13.92
N GLY A 468 -9.12 38.79 -13.06
CA GLY A 468 -10.42 38.21 -13.41
C GLY A 468 -10.42 36.68 -13.54
N ILE A 469 -9.32 35.99 -13.21
CA ILE A 469 -9.20 34.54 -13.38
C ILE A 469 -9.60 33.83 -12.09
N ALA A 470 -10.66 33.02 -12.16
CA ALA A 470 -11.11 32.20 -11.04
C ALA A 470 -10.10 31.10 -10.71
N ARG A 471 -9.54 31.16 -9.49
CA ARG A 471 -8.56 30.17 -8.98
C ARG A 471 -8.98 29.50 -7.68
N THR A 472 -10.02 30.00 -7.04
CA THR A 472 -10.48 29.50 -5.74
C THR A 472 -11.96 29.20 -5.78
N ILE A 473 -12.36 28.17 -5.04
CA ILE A 473 -13.77 27.84 -4.84
C ILE A 473 -13.96 27.11 -3.51
N THR A 474 -15.08 27.39 -2.86
CA THR A 474 -15.56 26.63 -1.70
C THR A 474 -16.77 25.80 -2.12
N LEU A 475 -16.77 24.51 -1.78
CA LEU A 475 -17.94 23.64 -1.97
C LEU A 475 -18.99 23.94 -0.89
N ASP A 476 -20.23 24.12 -1.30
CA ASP A 476 -21.33 24.69 -0.49
C ASP A 476 -22.44 23.68 -0.14
N GLN A 477 -22.30 22.42 -0.54
CA GLN A 477 -23.30 21.38 -0.31
C GLN A 477 -22.68 20.10 0.25
N GLN A 478 -23.18 19.65 1.40
CA GLN A 478 -22.71 18.45 2.10
C GLN A 478 -23.72 17.29 2.06
N PHE A 479 -23.23 16.07 1.89
CA PHE A 479 -24.04 14.86 1.71
C PHE A 479 -23.90 13.83 2.84
N ARG A 480 -23.12 14.15 3.88
CA ARG A 480 -22.72 13.23 4.95
C ARG A 480 -23.66 13.26 6.15
N MET A 481 -23.92 14.45 6.67
CA MET A 481 -24.54 14.70 7.97
C MET A 481 -26.02 15.02 7.81
N HIS A 482 -26.81 14.67 8.82
CA HIS A 482 -28.17 15.20 9.01
C HIS A 482 -28.17 16.73 8.88
N PRO A 483 -29.14 17.36 8.16
CA PRO A 483 -29.15 18.80 7.88
C PRO A 483 -28.91 19.68 9.12
N VAL A 484 -29.65 19.45 10.21
CA VAL A 484 -29.48 20.17 11.50
C VAL A 484 -28.03 20.17 12.01
N LEU A 485 -27.32 19.03 11.92
CA LEU A 485 -25.93 18.95 12.34
C LEU A 485 -24.99 19.62 11.34
N GLY A 486 -25.31 19.52 10.04
CA GLY A 486 -24.59 20.22 8.98
C GLY A 486 -24.66 21.75 9.15
N ASP A 487 -25.85 22.29 9.37
CA ASP A 487 -26.09 23.71 9.61
C ASP A 487 -25.36 24.16 10.88
N PHE A 488 -25.43 23.38 11.96
CA PHE A 488 -24.67 23.64 13.19
C PHE A 488 -23.17 23.73 12.93
N VAL A 489 -22.57 22.76 12.21
CA VAL A 489 -21.12 22.78 11.91
C VAL A 489 -20.78 23.97 11.01
N SER A 490 -21.60 24.24 10.00
CA SER A 490 -21.45 25.36 9.07
C SER A 490 -21.42 26.71 9.82
N GLU A 491 -22.44 27.00 10.61
CA GLU A 491 -22.58 28.27 11.36
C GLU A 491 -21.54 28.43 12.49
N THR A 492 -21.02 27.31 13.01
CA THR A 492 -20.10 27.32 14.16
C THR A 492 -18.64 27.45 13.75
N PHE A 493 -18.23 26.77 12.69
CA PHE A 493 -16.80 26.62 12.35
C PHE A 493 -16.39 27.28 11.03
N TYR A 494 -17.35 27.66 10.18
CA TYR A 494 -17.09 28.23 8.85
C TYR A 494 -17.56 29.68 8.78
N GLY A 495 -16.80 30.51 8.07
CA GLY A 495 -17.17 31.92 7.84
C GLY A 495 -18.34 32.06 6.86
N ASP A 496 -18.91 33.27 6.77
CA ASP A 496 -20.08 33.54 5.91
C ASP A 496 -19.86 33.18 4.43
N ASP A 497 -18.62 33.29 3.93
CA ASP A 497 -18.23 32.93 2.55
C ASP A 497 -17.79 31.46 2.39
N GLU A 498 -17.95 30.66 3.44
CA GLU A 498 -17.54 29.24 3.51
C GLU A 498 -18.66 28.32 4.02
N GLN A 499 -19.84 28.89 4.28
CA GLN A 499 -21.00 28.13 4.75
C GLN A 499 -21.44 27.11 3.71
N PHE A 500 -22.00 26.02 4.22
CA PHE A 500 -22.54 24.93 3.43
C PHE A 500 -23.86 24.44 4.01
N THR A 501 -24.67 23.78 3.19
CA THR A 501 -25.98 23.23 3.57
C THR A 501 -26.12 21.79 3.08
N SER A 502 -27.14 21.07 3.57
CA SER A 502 -27.47 19.76 3.00
C SER A 502 -28.55 19.87 1.93
N PRO A 503 -28.34 19.32 0.72
CA PRO A 503 -29.40 19.16 -0.26
C PRO A 503 -30.28 17.92 0.02
N ARG A 504 -29.88 17.06 0.97
CA ARG A 504 -30.58 15.81 1.30
C ARG A 504 -31.60 16.04 2.43
N PRO A 505 -32.79 15.41 2.37
CA PRO A 505 -33.79 15.57 3.41
C PRO A 505 -33.38 14.86 4.71
N ALA A 506 -33.83 15.41 5.84
CA ALA A 506 -33.59 14.88 7.18
C ALA A 506 -34.04 13.41 7.36
N SER A 507 -35.09 12.99 6.62
CA SER A 507 -35.61 11.63 6.65
C SER A 507 -34.59 10.55 6.26
N GLU A 508 -33.59 10.89 5.44
CA GLU A 508 -32.54 9.94 5.02
C GLU A 508 -31.48 9.69 6.11
N PHE A 509 -31.50 10.46 7.21
CA PHE A 509 -30.52 10.39 8.28
C PHE A 509 -31.12 9.95 9.61
N GLN A 510 -32.32 9.37 9.61
CA GLN A 510 -32.95 8.86 10.83
C GLN A 510 -32.16 7.65 11.36
N HIS A 511 -31.86 7.68 12.66
CA HIS A 511 -31.19 6.57 13.34
C HIS A 511 -32.17 5.50 13.84
N GLU A 512 -33.47 5.83 13.95
CA GLU A 512 -34.57 4.96 14.42
C GLU A 512 -34.14 4.11 15.64
N LEU A 513 -33.74 4.83 16.69
CA LEU A 513 -33.40 4.24 17.98
C LEU A 513 -34.50 4.62 18.97
N ASP A 514 -35.04 3.64 19.68
CA ASP A 514 -36.02 3.79 20.76
C ASP A 514 -35.33 4.17 22.08
N CYS A 515 -34.07 3.78 22.28
CA CYS A 515 -33.31 4.10 23.49
C CYS A 515 -32.85 5.56 23.60
N VAL A 516 -32.89 6.33 22.51
CA VAL A 516 -32.62 7.77 22.46
C VAL A 516 -33.83 8.52 21.90
N PRO A 517 -34.03 9.80 22.25
CA PRO A 517 -35.00 10.64 21.55
C PRO A 517 -34.73 10.69 20.04
N ALA A 518 -35.79 10.79 19.24
CA ALA A 518 -35.72 10.87 17.78
C ALA A 518 -35.21 12.25 17.29
N CYS A 519 -33.96 12.58 17.63
CA CYS A 519 -33.30 13.83 17.28
C CYS A 519 -31.82 13.59 16.96
N PRO A 520 -31.21 14.40 16.08
CA PRO A 520 -29.83 14.19 15.63
C PRO A 520 -28.76 14.70 16.61
N ALA A 521 -29.13 15.51 17.62
CA ALA A 521 -28.20 16.12 18.58
C ALA A 521 -28.58 15.76 20.02
N LEU A 522 -27.67 15.08 20.73
CA LEU A 522 -27.90 14.62 22.10
C LEU A 522 -26.77 15.08 23.02
N TRP A 523 -27.13 15.64 24.17
CA TRP A 523 -26.20 15.84 25.28
C TRP A 523 -26.45 14.80 26.37
N LEU A 524 -25.45 13.97 26.63
CA LEU A 524 -25.46 13.01 27.73
C LEU A 524 -24.82 13.64 28.97
N ASP A 525 -25.67 14.05 29.93
CA ASP A 525 -25.27 14.75 31.13
C ASP A 525 -24.58 13.82 32.13
N VAL A 526 -23.29 14.06 32.34
CA VAL A 526 -22.49 13.43 33.38
C VAL A 526 -22.03 14.51 34.35
N PRO A 527 -22.81 14.83 35.40
CA PRO A 527 -22.55 15.99 36.24
C PRO A 527 -21.28 15.81 37.09
N ARG A 528 -20.59 16.91 37.41
CA ARG A 528 -19.35 16.93 38.20
C ARG A 528 -19.40 16.14 39.49
N GLN A 529 -20.55 16.11 40.15
CA GLN A 529 -20.80 15.43 41.41
C GLN A 529 -20.57 13.92 41.30
N ARG A 530 -20.72 13.33 40.10
CA ARG A 530 -20.41 11.91 39.86
C ARG A 530 -18.90 11.65 39.81
N GLY A 531 -18.09 12.64 39.47
CA GLY A 531 -16.63 12.54 39.45
C GLY A 531 -15.96 13.60 38.58
N ARG A 532 -14.81 14.10 39.03
CA ARG A 532 -13.97 15.07 38.32
C ARG A 532 -12.96 14.38 37.38
N GLU A 533 -12.38 15.17 36.48
CA GLU A 533 -11.22 14.77 35.68
C GLU A 533 -10.01 14.41 36.58
N ARG A 534 -9.16 13.50 36.09
CA ARG A 534 -7.92 13.05 36.73
C ARG A 534 -6.76 13.15 35.72
N GLY A 535 -5.53 13.10 36.23
CA GLY A 535 -4.31 13.10 35.41
C GLY A 535 -3.63 14.48 35.29
N GLY A 536 -2.32 14.44 35.04
CA GLY A 536 -1.46 15.62 34.91
C GLY A 536 -1.45 16.17 33.48
N ARG A 537 -0.55 15.65 32.63
CA ARG A 537 -0.38 16.06 31.22
C ARG A 537 -1.52 15.59 30.31
N SER A 538 -1.96 14.34 30.46
CA SER A 538 -3.14 13.79 29.80
C SER A 538 -4.29 13.69 30.81
N LYS A 539 -5.51 13.97 30.37
CA LYS A 539 -6.71 14.00 31.22
C LYS A 539 -7.58 12.78 30.96
N ALA A 540 -8.23 12.29 32.01
CA ALA A 540 -9.23 11.24 31.90
C ALA A 540 -10.31 11.40 32.97
N ARG A 541 -11.52 10.95 32.66
CA ARG A 541 -12.70 11.02 33.50
C ARG A 541 -13.43 9.66 33.47
N PRO A 542 -13.14 8.78 34.44
CA PRO A 542 -13.64 7.40 34.42
C PRO A 542 -15.17 7.26 34.44
N VAL A 543 -15.88 8.20 35.08
CA VAL A 543 -17.37 8.18 35.11
C VAL A 543 -17.98 8.48 33.75
N GLU A 544 -17.33 9.33 32.96
CA GLU A 544 -17.73 9.64 31.60
C GLU A 544 -17.44 8.46 30.67
N ALA A 545 -16.27 7.82 30.85
CA ALA A 545 -15.87 6.65 30.09
C ALA A 545 -16.84 5.46 30.28
N ARG A 546 -17.33 5.24 31.51
CA ARG A 546 -18.35 4.22 31.80
C ARG A 546 -19.68 4.51 31.12
N ALA A 547 -20.17 5.74 31.25
CA ALA A 547 -21.40 6.17 30.59
C ALA A 547 -21.31 5.97 29.06
N ILE A 548 -20.19 6.36 28.45
CA ILE A 548 -19.96 6.14 27.01
C ILE A 548 -20.02 4.65 26.67
N ALA A 549 -19.29 3.79 27.37
CA ALA A 549 -19.26 2.35 27.08
C ALA A 549 -20.64 1.69 27.22
N GLU A 550 -21.39 2.04 28.27
CA GLU A 550 -22.75 1.53 28.50
C GLU A 550 -23.72 1.97 27.40
N TRP A 551 -23.64 3.24 26.98
CA TRP A 551 -24.48 3.77 25.91
C TRP A 551 -24.12 3.23 24.53
N VAL A 552 -22.83 3.06 24.22
CA VAL A 552 -22.36 2.42 22.98
C VAL A 552 -22.89 0.99 22.90
N GLN A 553 -22.80 0.24 24.00
CA GLN A 553 -23.32 -1.12 24.07
C GLN A 553 -24.83 -1.16 23.87
N ARG A 554 -25.58 -0.25 24.52
CA ARG A 554 -27.03 -0.16 24.40
C ARG A 554 -27.47 0.17 22.97
N VAL A 555 -26.95 1.25 22.41
CA VAL A 555 -27.29 1.72 21.06
C VAL A 555 -26.88 0.70 19.99
N GLY A 556 -25.67 0.17 20.08
CA GLY A 556 -25.18 -0.79 19.10
C GLY A 556 -25.82 -2.18 19.20
N SER A 557 -26.36 -2.56 20.36
CA SER A 557 -27.15 -3.79 20.49
C SER A 557 -28.54 -3.66 19.87
N GLU A 558 -29.14 -2.46 19.95
CA GLU A 558 -30.44 -2.16 19.35
C GLU A 558 -30.35 -2.05 17.83
N ARG A 559 -29.28 -1.40 17.32
CA ARG A 559 -29.02 -1.20 15.89
C ARG A 559 -27.64 -1.73 15.50
N PRO A 560 -27.49 -3.05 15.27
CA PRO A 560 -26.22 -3.65 14.88
C PRO A 560 -25.78 -3.28 13.46
N ASP A 561 -26.69 -2.76 12.66
CA ASP A 561 -26.48 -2.25 11.30
C ASP A 561 -25.88 -0.82 11.26
N LEU A 562 -25.71 -0.16 12.41
CA LEU A 562 -25.14 1.18 12.49
C LEU A 562 -23.69 1.17 12.97
N SER A 563 -22.89 2.04 12.37
CA SER A 563 -21.49 2.28 12.75
C SER A 563 -21.38 3.33 13.87
N ILE A 564 -20.47 3.12 14.81
CA ILE A 564 -20.29 3.93 16.02
C ILE A 564 -18.82 4.39 16.15
N GLY A 565 -18.63 5.69 16.26
CA GLY A 565 -17.34 6.32 16.56
C GLY A 565 -17.31 6.88 17.98
N VAL A 566 -16.25 6.60 18.73
CA VAL A 566 -16.02 7.18 20.06
C VAL A 566 -14.76 8.03 20.05
N ILE A 567 -14.94 9.34 20.20
CA ILE A 567 -13.90 10.35 20.06
C ILE A 567 -13.60 10.98 21.41
N ALA A 568 -12.32 11.06 21.77
CA ALA A 568 -11.85 11.85 22.90
C ALA A 568 -10.66 12.74 22.50
N PHE A 569 -10.44 13.84 23.22
CA PHE A 569 -9.28 14.72 22.96
C PHE A 569 -7.99 14.26 23.65
N TYR A 570 -8.08 13.30 24.57
CA TYR A 570 -6.97 12.88 25.42
C TYR A 570 -6.76 11.37 25.30
N GLY A 571 -5.53 10.94 25.03
CA GLY A 571 -5.21 9.51 24.92
C GLY A 571 -5.43 8.72 26.21
N GLU A 572 -5.34 9.37 27.38
CA GLU A 572 -5.66 8.67 28.65
C GLU A 572 -7.17 8.46 28.82
N GLN A 573 -7.98 9.38 28.29
CA GLN A 573 -9.43 9.17 28.24
C GLN A 573 -9.80 8.03 27.28
N VAL A 574 -9.12 7.91 26.13
CA VAL A 574 -9.30 6.78 25.20
C VAL A 574 -9.06 5.46 25.95
N ARG A 575 -7.94 5.34 26.68
CA ARG A 575 -7.64 4.15 27.49
C ARG A 575 -8.67 3.86 28.57
N GLU A 576 -9.19 4.90 29.24
CA GLU A 576 -10.27 4.72 30.22
C GLU A 576 -11.57 4.25 29.56
N ILE A 577 -11.89 4.73 28.36
CA ILE A 577 -13.04 4.27 27.56
C ILE A 577 -12.82 2.81 27.13
N GLU A 578 -11.64 2.43 26.66
CA GLU A 578 -11.30 1.04 26.31
C GLU A 578 -11.47 0.09 27.52
N ARG A 579 -10.98 0.48 28.70
CA ARG A 579 -11.17 -0.27 29.96
C ARG A 579 -12.64 -0.39 30.35
N ALA A 580 -13.44 0.65 30.13
CA ALA A 580 -14.88 0.59 30.39
C ALA A 580 -15.61 -0.29 29.36
N SER A 581 -15.16 -0.24 28.10
CA SER A 581 -15.68 -0.99 26.97
C SER A 581 -15.45 -2.50 27.12
N GLU A 582 -14.30 -2.90 27.67
CA GLU A 582 -14.01 -4.30 28.03
C GLU A 582 -15.06 -4.87 29.01
N ARG A 583 -15.44 -4.10 30.03
CA ARG A 583 -16.46 -4.54 31.01
C ARG A 583 -17.87 -4.66 30.40
N CYS A 584 -18.12 -3.98 29.30
CA CYS A 584 -19.38 -4.03 28.56
C CYS A 584 -19.37 -5.09 27.44
N GLY A 585 -18.27 -5.84 27.27
CA GLY A 585 -18.14 -6.86 26.23
C GLY A 585 -17.91 -6.31 24.82
N LEU A 586 -17.48 -5.06 24.68
CA LEU A 586 -17.20 -4.45 23.37
C LEU A 586 -15.83 -4.84 22.80
N GLY A 587 -14.97 -5.42 23.63
CA GLY A 587 -13.62 -5.83 23.27
C GLY A 587 -12.86 -6.42 24.46
N GLN A 588 -11.58 -6.73 24.25
CA GLN A 588 -10.68 -7.31 25.26
C GLN A 588 -9.32 -6.62 25.18
N ILE A 589 -8.67 -6.44 26.33
CA ILE A 589 -7.31 -5.89 26.38
C ILE A 589 -6.31 -7.05 26.40
N GLU A 590 -5.55 -7.22 25.31
CA GLU A 590 -4.52 -8.24 25.17
C GLU A 590 -3.16 -7.57 24.96
N GLY A 591 -2.16 -7.91 25.80
CA GLY A 591 -0.81 -7.35 25.65
C GLY A 591 -0.71 -5.83 25.84
N GLY A 592 -1.74 -5.19 26.43
CA GLY A 592 -1.81 -3.74 26.60
C GLY A 592 -2.47 -2.99 25.43
N GLU A 593 -2.95 -3.69 24.41
CA GLU A 593 -3.74 -3.13 23.31
C GLU A 593 -5.20 -3.56 23.43
N PHE A 594 -6.12 -2.64 23.18
CA PHE A 594 -7.55 -2.94 23.13
C PHE A 594 -7.92 -3.52 21.76
N ARG A 595 -8.46 -4.73 21.76
CA ARG A 595 -8.98 -5.40 20.56
C ARG A 595 -10.49 -5.44 20.60
N ILE A 596 -11.11 -4.84 19.59
CA ILE A 596 -12.57 -4.85 19.42
C ILE A 596 -13.06 -6.29 19.21
N ALA A 597 -14.15 -6.65 19.88
CA ALA A 597 -14.75 -7.99 19.78
C ALA A 597 -15.27 -8.24 18.36
N PRO A 598 -15.20 -9.48 17.82
CA PRO A 598 -15.48 -9.78 16.41
C PRO A 598 -16.80 -9.21 15.88
N GLU A 599 -17.86 -9.31 16.67
CA GLU A 599 -19.20 -8.81 16.35
C GLU A 599 -19.23 -7.28 16.17
N TRP A 600 -18.34 -6.53 16.83
CA TRP A 600 -18.26 -5.07 16.79
C TRP A 600 -17.26 -4.53 15.74
N ARG A 601 -16.57 -5.40 14.99
CA ARG A 601 -15.50 -4.97 14.07
C ARG A 601 -16.01 -4.38 12.76
N ALA A 602 -17.00 -5.02 12.15
CA ALA A 602 -17.44 -4.67 10.81
C ALA A 602 -18.96 -4.64 10.69
N VAL A 603 -19.44 -3.74 9.85
CA VAL A 603 -20.82 -3.65 9.41
C VAL A 603 -20.83 -3.62 7.88
N ALA A 604 -21.77 -4.34 7.27
CA ALA A 604 -21.95 -4.33 5.82
C ALA A 604 -22.93 -3.22 5.45
N ASP A 605 -22.58 -2.41 4.45
CA ASP A 605 -23.55 -1.50 3.82
C ASP A 605 -24.57 -2.29 2.96
N PRO A 606 -25.65 -1.65 2.48
CA PRO A 606 -26.65 -2.30 1.62
C PRO A 606 -26.07 -2.87 0.31
N GLU A 607 -24.89 -2.38 -0.11
CA GLU A 607 -24.16 -2.85 -1.28
C GLU A 607 -23.16 -3.98 -0.97
N GLY A 608 -23.14 -4.49 0.27
CA GLY A 608 -22.28 -5.59 0.71
C GLY A 608 -20.83 -5.20 1.03
N ARG A 609 -20.49 -3.91 1.06
CA ARG A 609 -19.15 -3.45 1.44
C ARG A 609 -19.02 -3.39 2.95
N HIS A 610 -17.94 -3.96 3.47
CA HIS A 610 -17.64 -3.94 4.89
C HIS A 610 -16.97 -2.61 5.29
N SER A 611 -17.49 -1.98 6.35
CA SER A 611 -16.93 -0.79 7.00
C SER A 611 -16.72 -1.03 8.49
N GLU A 612 -15.90 -0.21 9.15
CA GLU A 612 -15.60 -0.33 10.57
C GLU A 612 -16.87 -0.05 11.41
N ARG A 613 -17.30 -1.02 12.23
CA ARG A 613 -18.53 -0.90 13.03
C ARG A 613 -18.30 -0.11 14.32
N LEU A 614 -17.20 -0.34 15.03
CA LEU A 614 -16.85 0.41 16.23
C LEU A 614 -15.43 0.93 16.10
N ARG A 615 -15.21 2.19 16.44
CA ARG A 615 -13.87 2.77 16.59
C ARG A 615 -13.79 3.58 17.87
N ILE A 616 -12.70 3.47 18.61
CA ILE A 616 -12.41 4.26 19.80
C ILE A 616 -11.03 4.90 19.62
N GLY A 617 -10.91 6.20 19.82
CA GLY A 617 -9.64 6.88 19.57
C GLY A 617 -9.65 8.38 19.79
N THR A 618 -8.50 9.00 19.53
CA THR A 618 -8.35 10.46 19.58
C THR A 618 -8.92 11.13 18.33
N VAL A 619 -9.26 12.41 18.41
CA VAL A 619 -9.77 13.19 17.26
C VAL A 619 -8.92 13.01 15.99
N ASP A 620 -7.59 13.05 16.11
CA ASP A 620 -6.66 12.89 14.99
C ASP A 620 -6.76 11.51 14.31
N ALA A 621 -7.15 10.47 15.06
CA ALA A 621 -7.31 9.10 14.56
C ALA A 621 -8.64 8.87 13.81
N PHE A 622 -9.54 9.86 13.80
CA PHE A 622 -10.85 9.84 13.12
C PHE A 622 -10.87 10.64 11.82
N GLN A 623 -9.74 11.21 11.42
CA GLN A 623 -9.71 11.98 10.18
C GLN A 623 -9.99 11.12 8.95
N GLY A 624 -10.78 11.65 8.03
CA GLY A 624 -11.21 10.93 6.82
C GLY A 624 -12.26 9.85 7.08
N MET A 625 -12.59 9.57 8.34
CA MET A 625 -13.61 8.58 8.71
C MET A 625 -14.96 9.23 8.97
N GLU A 626 -16.00 8.41 8.91
CA GLU A 626 -17.38 8.77 9.21
C GLU A 626 -18.11 7.57 9.82
N PHE A 627 -19.04 7.85 10.73
CA PHE A 627 -19.82 6.86 11.47
C PHE A 627 -21.28 7.30 11.50
N ASP A 628 -22.24 6.38 11.60
CA ASP A 628 -23.65 6.75 11.75
C ASP A 628 -23.88 7.53 13.05
N ILE A 629 -23.23 7.08 14.12
CA ILE A 629 -23.36 7.64 15.46
C ILE A 629 -21.97 7.97 16.00
N VAL A 630 -21.81 9.16 16.60
CA VAL A 630 -20.56 9.55 17.24
C VAL A 630 -20.80 9.95 18.69
N PHE A 631 -20.02 9.36 19.59
CA PHE A 631 -19.89 9.77 20.98
C PHE A 631 -18.64 10.64 21.14
N LEU A 632 -18.82 11.88 21.58
CA LEU A 632 -17.74 12.82 21.86
C LEU A 632 -17.58 13.02 23.36
N SER A 633 -16.45 12.57 23.91
CA SER A 633 -16.08 12.77 25.30
C SER A 633 -15.49 14.16 25.53
N VAL A 634 -16.17 14.99 26.33
CA VAL A 634 -15.66 16.31 26.74
C VAL A 634 -14.42 16.16 27.64
N THR A 635 -14.39 15.13 28.50
CA THR A 635 -13.34 14.80 29.48
C THR A 635 -13.12 15.86 30.57
N ARG A 636 -13.06 17.14 30.19
CA ARG A 636 -12.79 18.26 31.07
C ARG A 636 -13.99 18.51 31.98
N CYS A 637 -13.72 18.55 33.27
CA CYS A 637 -14.69 18.80 34.33
C CYS A 637 -13.95 19.32 35.56
N ASN A 638 -13.96 20.65 35.74
CA ASN A 638 -13.24 21.35 36.80
C ASN A 638 -13.94 22.67 37.17
N ASP A 639 -13.45 23.35 38.21
CA ASP A 639 -13.95 24.63 38.75
C ASP A 639 -12.89 25.74 38.61
N LEU A 640 -12.01 25.63 37.61
CA LEU A 640 -10.99 26.64 37.36
C LEU A 640 -11.64 27.95 36.83
N PRO A 641 -11.07 29.12 37.16
CA PRO A 641 -11.52 30.39 36.60
C PRO A 641 -11.25 30.46 35.09
N ASP A 642 -11.91 31.40 34.39
CA ASP A 642 -11.82 31.58 32.93
C ASP A 642 -11.77 33.04 32.46
N GLU A 643 -11.40 33.96 33.35
CA GLU A 643 -11.39 35.41 33.09
C GLU A 643 -10.26 35.85 32.12
N SER A 644 -9.19 35.07 32.02
CA SER A 644 -8.07 35.33 31.10
C SER A 644 -7.81 34.17 30.17
N GLU A 645 -7.22 34.43 29.01
CA GLU A 645 -6.89 33.40 28.01
C GLU A 645 -6.01 32.28 28.61
N ALA A 646 -5.06 32.62 29.49
CA ALA A 646 -4.22 31.64 30.17
C ALA A 646 -5.03 30.73 31.13
N GLN A 647 -6.05 31.27 31.79
CA GLN A 647 -6.97 30.51 32.65
C GLN A 647 -7.91 29.63 31.81
N GLN A 648 -8.47 30.16 30.71
CA GLN A 648 -9.27 29.39 29.76
C GLN A 648 -8.51 28.19 29.20
N ARG A 649 -7.25 28.39 28.78
CA ARG A 649 -6.36 27.30 28.31
C ARG A 649 -6.17 26.22 29.37
N ARG A 650 -6.09 26.59 30.66
CA ARG A 650 -6.02 25.62 31.76
C ARG A 650 -7.36 24.91 31.99
N LYS A 651 -8.49 25.62 31.95
CA LYS A 651 -9.85 25.08 32.17
C LYS A 651 -10.28 24.11 31.07
N TYR A 652 -10.16 24.52 29.82
CA TYR A 652 -10.69 23.81 28.64
C TYR A 652 -9.63 22.99 27.88
N GLY A 653 -8.37 23.41 27.89
CA GLY A 653 -7.29 22.70 27.20
C GLY A 653 -7.55 22.54 25.69
N PHE A 654 -7.52 21.30 25.19
CA PHE A 654 -7.65 21.02 23.76
C PHE A 654 -9.05 21.28 23.19
N LEU A 655 -10.06 21.48 24.04
CA LEU A 655 -11.41 21.86 23.59
C LEU A 655 -11.44 23.25 22.97
N MET A 656 -10.46 24.11 23.29
CA MET A 656 -10.31 25.44 22.68
C MET A 656 -9.77 25.40 21.25
N LEU A 657 -9.39 24.22 20.72
CA LEU A 657 -8.86 24.08 19.38
C LEU A 657 -10.03 23.91 18.38
N PRO A 658 -10.45 24.98 17.67
CA PRO A 658 -11.66 24.93 16.83
C PRO A 658 -11.56 23.88 15.73
N ASN A 659 -10.38 23.68 15.16
CA ASN A 659 -10.15 22.71 14.08
C ASN A 659 -10.37 21.26 14.53
N ARG A 660 -9.93 20.92 15.75
CA ARG A 660 -10.15 19.59 16.33
C ARG A 660 -11.61 19.40 16.71
N LEU A 661 -12.25 20.44 17.24
CA LEU A 661 -13.66 20.40 17.58
C LEU A 661 -14.55 20.26 16.34
N CYS A 662 -14.23 20.99 15.26
CA CYS A 662 -14.86 20.86 13.95
C CYS A 662 -14.76 19.41 13.45
N VAL A 663 -13.57 18.80 13.50
CA VAL A 663 -13.40 17.39 13.12
C VAL A 663 -14.24 16.48 13.99
N ALA A 664 -14.17 16.60 15.31
CA ALA A 664 -14.90 15.75 16.25
C ALA A 664 -16.42 15.83 16.09
N MET A 665 -16.95 17.01 15.78
CA MET A 665 -18.38 17.29 15.61
C MET A 665 -18.89 17.12 14.17
N SER A 666 -18.07 16.57 13.25
CA SER A 666 -18.43 16.37 11.83
C SER A 666 -18.18 14.95 11.31
N ARG A 667 -18.04 13.98 12.22
CA ARG A 667 -17.84 12.55 11.86
C ARG A 667 -19.12 11.74 11.80
N GLN A 668 -20.17 12.21 12.45
CA GLN A 668 -21.46 11.53 12.49
C GLN A 668 -22.23 11.71 11.17
N ARG A 669 -23.04 10.73 10.78
CA ARG A 669 -24.02 10.86 9.69
C ARG A 669 -25.40 11.18 10.24
N ARG A 670 -25.80 10.50 11.33
CA ARG A 670 -27.17 10.51 11.86
C ARG A 670 -27.27 11.18 13.23
N LEU A 671 -26.41 10.81 14.18
CA LEU A 671 -26.51 11.22 15.58
C LEU A 671 -25.14 11.64 16.16
N LEU A 672 -25.09 12.84 16.76
CA LEU A 672 -23.97 13.28 17.60
C LEU A 672 -24.39 13.25 19.07
N VAL A 673 -23.65 12.50 19.89
CA VAL A 673 -23.83 12.44 21.34
C VAL A 673 -22.61 13.08 22.01
N VAL A 674 -22.76 14.25 22.61
CA VAL A 674 -21.71 14.86 23.43
C VAL A 674 -21.91 14.43 24.88
N VAL A 675 -20.87 13.84 25.47
CA VAL A 675 -20.90 13.32 26.84
C VAL A 675 -20.03 14.19 27.73
N GLY A 676 -20.62 14.78 28.75
CA GLY A 676 -19.88 15.68 29.64
C GLY A 676 -20.74 16.41 30.65
N ASP A 677 -20.07 17.21 31.47
CA ASP A 677 -20.70 18.07 32.47
C ASP A 677 -21.17 19.39 31.82
N PRO A 678 -22.48 19.69 31.79
CA PRO A 678 -23.02 20.88 31.13
C PRO A 678 -22.55 22.17 31.80
N SER A 679 -22.11 22.13 33.07
CA SER A 679 -21.61 23.33 33.75
C SER A 679 -20.34 23.91 33.11
N MET A 680 -19.61 23.10 32.32
CA MET A 680 -18.47 23.59 31.54
C MET A 680 -18.87 24.58 30.42
N CYS A 681 -20.14 24.55 29.98
CA CYS A 681 -20.69 25.41 28.94
C CYS A 681 -21.48 26.60 29.49
N ALA A 682 -21.83 26.58 30.78
CA ALA A 682 -22.73 27.56 31.40
C ALA A 682 -22.02 28.85 31.87
N GLU A 683 -20.70 28.89 31.80
CA GLU A 683 -19.88 29.99 32.32
C GLU A 683 -19.84 31.18 31.35
N PRO A 684 -19.78 32.44 31.83
CA PRO A 684 -19.89 33.62 30.96
C PRO A 684 -18.87 33.69 29.82
N HIS A 685 -17.65 33.20 30.05
CA HIS A 685 -16.58 33.22 29.04
C HIS A 685 -16.54 31.96 28.17
N ALA A 686 -17.41 30.97 28.42
CA ALA A 686 -17.42 29.70 27.69
C ALA A 686 -17.72 29.91 26.19
N GLU A 687 -18.61 30.83 25.82
CA GLU A 687 -18.92 31.14 24.40
C GLU A 687 -17.68 31.66 23.67
N SER A 688 -16.80 32.40 24.35
CA SER A 688 -15.55 32.89 23.75
C SER A 688 -14.46 31.80 23.68
N ALA A 689 -14.41 30.91 24.67
CA ALA A 689 -13.33 29.93 24.80
C ALA A 689 -13.61 28.62 24.04
N VAL A 690 -14.86 28.17 24.04
CA VAL A 690 -15.32 26.90 23.46
C VAL A 690 -16.69 27.06 22.78
N PRO A 691 -16.85 27.99 21.82
CA PRO A 691 -18.14 28.30 21.18
C PRO A 691 -18.86 27.07 20.65
N GLY A 692 -18.14 26.11 20.06
CA GLY A 692 -18.77 24.91 19.51
C GLY A 692 -19.45 24.02 20.56
N LEU A 693 -18.92 23.93 21.78
CA LEU A 693 -19.58 23.17 22.84
C LEU A 693 -20.82 23.90 23.38
N VAL A 694 -20.73 25.22 23.55
CA VAL A 694 -21.84 26.04 24.04
C VAL A 694 -23.00 26.04 23.05
N ARG A 695 -22.71 26.27 21.76
CA ARG A 695 -23.72 26.24 20.70
C ARG A 695 -24.32 24.85 20.52
N PHE A 696 -23.51 23.78 20.62
CA PHE A 696 -24.05 22.42 20.56
C PHE A 696 -24.97 22.14 21.77
N ARG A 697 -24.58 22.61 22.96
CA ARG A 697 -25.44 22.50 24.15
C ARG A 697 -26.77 23.23 23.95
N ALA A 698 -26.74 24.45 23.43
CA ALA A 698 -27.95 25.21 23.11
C ALA A 698 -28.82 24.49 22.05
N LEU A 699 -28.19 23.84 21.06
CA LEU A 699 -28.90 23.01 20.08
C LEU A 699 -29.61 21.82 20.75
N CYS A 700 -28.96 21.15 21.70
CA CYS A 700 -29.56 20.05 22.47
C CYS A 700 -30.72 20.50 23.38
N GLU A 701 -30.77 21.77 23.76
CA GLU A 701 -31.87 22.35 24.56
C GLU A 701 -33.02 22.90 23.70
N SER A 702 -32.82 22.98 22.38
CA SER A 702 -33.86 23.34 21.43
C SER A 702 -34.78 22.17 21.09
N ASP A 703 -35.81 22.43 20.28
CA ASP A 703 -36.72 21.41 19.72
C ASP A 703 -36.03 20.45 18.73
N ARG A 704 -34.80 20.75 18.32
CA ARG A 704 -34.00 19.95 17.36
C ARG A 704 -33.03 18.98 18.02
N GLY A 705 -32.99 18.90 19.35
CA GLY A 705 -32.09 18.03 20.10
C GLY A 705 -32.68 17.58 21.43
N ALA A 706 -31.87 16.93 22.25
CA ALA A 706 -32.28 16.51 23.58
C ALA A 706 -31.12 16.50 24.58
N VAL A 707 -31.48 16.59 25.86
CA VAL A 707 -30.59 16.38 27.00
C VAL A 707 -31.06 15.17 27.79
N VAL A 708 -30.18 14.20 28.00
CA VAL A 708 -30.47 12.97 28.72
C VAL A 708 -29.46 12.79 29.84
N ASN A 709 -29.91 12.32 31.00
CA ASN A 709 -29.02 12.01 32.11
C ASN A 709 -28.35 10.65 31.89
N ALA A 710 -27.04 10.59 32.13
CA ALA A 710 -26.25 9.37 32.04
C ALA A 710 -26.66 8.29 33.04
#